data_AF-A0A6P8IKE0-F1
#
_entry.id   AF-A0A6P8IKE0-F1
#
_cell.length_a   1.000
_cell.length_b   1.000
_cell.length_c   1.000
_cell.angle_alpha   90.00
_cell.angle_beta   90.00
_cell.angle_gamma   90.00
#
_symmetry.space_group_name_H-M   'P 1'
#
loop_
_entity.id
_entity.type
_entity.pdbx_description
1 polymer ?
#
loop_
_entity_poly.entity_id
_entity_poly.type
_entity_poly.pdbx_seq_one_letter_code
_entity_poly.pdbx_strand_id
1 'polypeptide(L)'
;MSDNEERGTENQEIEPAIWAVAPRLHQEQGPVDVSASPAFQCLDELFFEGKIAGEKVAKLKAKYTSLHERLKSTREQETAFLHQAKEMHQEVQRQRAELEKGDNFPDGDNTEVNKLRQELLKYHNELAQADERQYQLEFKLEGLKEEKMMLEREYSRMPKPGEIEKQQKELQKSIDELKKEIAQRTVETKGLKEELENRDVKISGIKKEIDEDLENQQSLRDKLVQVHSQPAHIAKQTDLISRQFKDAEEKRSKLDGELEEVVKELQRIEGRRTYLEDEKVELSEALDKQRHSYEGKEREVDLIMKEYELAKERQSEFIGDRGTLDLNLKHAAIEKKVQHDLHARKLREKERDLKSLKKSELQLKVAEESLSHVKSVYDKVKGQVDSRPRDDGTLTEKRKELQREVIATKRTLAQQNALTARERVRVEHMINEEERLLMEQSELRVDVIDLTRLAQIKADEREQKARDYMRAELRYQRALEDLKTKNLNIQDSAKKYAEMQHKLSDFAKLYDVIKNERNKCVNLIQTSTQKAAEMREKIKILQNEIEILRSKVNAKDRLLQKARLKRNNAVVIRDSLRNEESKQSRVDEDNRDKREQLRLDIAKLNELINKAEENMVQLRKRYEGSVQERNDMGIKLIERNEEVCVFYETLNIQETMIRNGDVELKAREEEIRFLKMELNEIRRGIGLVNKNMPNKRALDDELATLQIQLAACRDRLIDLEKDLEDPTNEERVRLLGGADPEPEVLAKKIEELELRLAEKEEKLLEKDLINEEVSRLAERTKAKAESGKDDTLELAKKVNEYQAKIKDTTRKMMAMVSELSMNQANAMKLQQTVKHQEQLLEQAYIRMERGEAPTDDAEKEWQRMMREELRRQMDMQDTKMREEEEEHYQLPGGVYTTAEPRPNAYIPDDDSDLPIPRPYGSLAPFKPSEPGSTMRHIRKPVIKPIEI
;
A
#
# COMPACT_ATOMS: atom_id res chain seq x y z
N MET A 1 3.55 -30.21 -27.20
CA MET A 1 3.05 -30.16 -28.58
C MET A 1 1.56 -30.01 -28.48
N SER A 2 0.95 -29.16 -29.32
CA SER A 2 -0.47 -28.80 -29.30
C SER A 2 -0.93 -28.07 -28.02
N ASP A 3 -1.74 -27.01 -28.08
CA ASP A 3 -1.87 -26.00 -29.13
C ASP A 3 -2.16 -24.65 -28.46
N ASN A 4 -2.05 -23.55 -29.22
CA ASN A 4 -2.09 -22.18 -28.69
C ASN A 4 -3.21 -21.40 -29.39
N GLU A 5 -4.34 -21.18 -28.70
CA GLU A 5 -5.46 -20.37 -29.20
C GLU A 5 -5.62 -19.06 -28.41
N GLU A 6 -6.15 -18.06 -29.08
CA GLU A 6 -5.92 -16.65 -28.76
C GLU A 6 -7.07 -16.01 -27.97
N ARG A 7 -6.73 -15.12 -27.03
CA ARG A 7 -7.73 -14.27 -26.37
C ARG A 7 -8.05 -13.08 -27.27
N GLY A 8 -9.22 -13.11 -27.90
CA GLY A 8 -9.76 -11.96 -28.62
C GLY A 8 -9.84 -10.72 -27.72
N THR A 9 -9.38 -9.59 -28.25
CA THR A 9 -9.57 -8.25 -27.65
C THR A 9 -10.50 -7.46 -28.56
N GLU A 10 -11.56 -6.89 -27.99
CA GLU A 10 -12.56 -6.13 -28.75
C GLU A 10 -12.03 -4.73 -29.10
N ASN A 11 -11.23 -4.66 -30.16
CA ASN A 11 -10.98 -3.39 -30.85
C ASN A 11 -12.27 -2.98 -31.58
N GLN A 12 -12.89 -1.88 -31.16
CA GLN A 12 -13.90 -1.22 -31.99
C GLN A 12 -13.22 -0.63 -33.22
N GLU A 13 -13.48 -1.20 -34.39
CA GLU A 13 -12.98 -0.69 -35.66
C GLU A 13 -13.64 0.68 -35.95
N ILE A 14 -12.84 1.75 -35.88
CA ILE A 14 -13.25 3.06 -36.36
C ILE A 14 -13.31 2.99 -37.89
N GLU A 15 -14.51 3.06 -38.46
CA GLU A 15 -14.69 3.04 -39.91
C GLU A 15 -13.83 4.13 -40.60
N PRO A 16 -13.04 3.78 -41.63
CA PRO A 16 -12.24 4.77 -42.34
C PRO A 16 -13.16 5.71 -43.12
N ALA A 17 -13.17 6.99 -42.73
CA ALA A 17 -14.04 8.01 -43.30
C ALA A 17 -13.99 8.01 -44.84
N ILE A 18 -15.16 8.02 -45.49
CA ILE A 18 -15.30 7.84 -46.94
C ILE A 18 -14.72 9.04 -47.70
N TRP A 19 -13.56 8.86 -48.32
CA TRP A 19 -12.96 9.87 -49.20
C TRP A 19 -13.70 9.92 -50.54
N ALA A 20 -14.59 10.91 -50.70
CA ALA A 20 -15.24 11.20 -51.97
C ALA A 20 -14.23 11.76 -53.00
N VAL A 21 -13.61 10.88 -53.78
CA VAL A 21 -12.69 11.26 -54.86
C VAL A 21 -13.45 12.01 -55.95
N ALA A 22 -13.18 13.31 -56.09
CA ALA A 22 -13.82 14.15 -57.09
C ALA A 22 -13.55 13.65 -58.54
N PRO A 23 -14.57 13.57 -59.41
CA PRO A 23 -14.38 13.18 -60.81
C PRO A 23 -13.39 14.10 -61.54
N ARG A 24 -12.49 13.50 -62.33
CA ARG A 24 -11.57 14.27 -63.20
C ARG A 24 -12.33 14.88 -64.38
N LEU A 25 -12.81 16.10 -64.19
CA LEU A 25 -13.34 16.95 -65.27
C LEU A 25 -12.31 17.10 -66.39
N HIS A 26 -12.47 16.34 -67.46
CA HIS A 26 -11.87 16.68 -68.74
C HIS A 26 -12.54 17.95 -69.24
N GLN A 27 -11.75 19.01 -69.44
CA GLN A 27 -12.24 20.25 -70.04
C GLN A 27 -12.40 20.06 -71.56
N GLU A 28 -13.42 19.29 -71.96
CA GLU A 28 -13.97 19.42 -73.30
C GLU A 28 -14.62 20.81 -73.41
N GLN A 29 -13.91 21.73 -74.06
CA GLN A 29 -14.42 23.06 -74.39
C GLN A 29 -15.47 22.93 -75.49
N GLY A 30 -16.70 22.56 -75.09
CA GLY A 30 -17.86 22.62 -75.97
C GLY A 30 -18.02 24.03 -76.56
N PRO A 31 -18.45 24.15 -77.83
CA PRO A 31 -18.50 25.44 -78.52
C PRO A 31 -19.37 26.44 -77.75
N VAL A 32 -18.83 27.66 -77.61
CA VAL A 32 -19.40 28.75 -76.79
C VAL A 32 -20.74 29.27 -77.34
N ASP A 33 -21.07 28.95 -78.59
CA ASP A 33 -22.31 29.35 -79.26
C ASP A 33 -23.16 28.11 -79.60
N VAL A 34 -24.41 28.10 -79.12
CA VAL A 34 -25.39 27.02 -79.33
C VAL A 34 -25.68 26.80 -80.83
N SER A 35 -25.58 27.84 -81.65
CA SER A 35 -25.81 27.75 -83.11
C SER A 35 -24.77 26.88 -83.83
N ALA A 36 -23.56 26.76 -83.27
CA ALA A 36 -22.47 25.93 -83.80
C ALA A 36 -22.54 24.46 -83.33
N SER A 37 -23.56 24.06 -82.58
CA SER A 37 -23.76 22.67 -82.20
C SER A 37 -24.06 21.79 -83.42
N PRO A 38 -23.47 20.59 -83.54
CA PRO A 38 -23.83 19.62 -84.57
C PRO A 38 -25.33 19.28 -84.58
N ALA A 39 -26.00 19.34 -83.42
CA ALA A 39 -27.45 19.14 -83.34
C ALA A 39 -28.26 20.27 -84.01
N PHE A 40 -27.73 21.51 -84.02
CA PHE A 40 -28.33 22.62 -84.75
C PHE A 40 -28.09 22.49 -86.25
N GLN A 41 -26.87 22.07 -86.65
CA GLN A 41 -26.50 21.84 -88.04
C GLN A 41 -27.33 20.73 -88.69
N CYS A 42 -27.43 19.55 -88.06
CA CYS A 42 -28.29 18.47 -88.56
C CYS A 42 -29.78 18.87 -88.64
N LEU A 43 -30.25 19.77 -87.76
CA LEU A 43 -31.62 20.29 -87.82
C LEU A 43 -31.85 21.26 -88.99
N ASP A 44 -30.82 21.98 -89.46
CA ASP A 44 -30.86 22.77 -90.69
C ASP A 44 -30.69 21.91 -91.94
N GLU A 45 -29.80 20.91 -91.93
CA GLU A 45 -29.64 19.96 -93.03
C GLU A 45 -30.97 19.24 -93.33
N LEU A 46 -31.64 18.70 -92.29
CA LEU A 46 -32.95 18.07 -92.41
C LEU A 46 -34.08 19.05 -92.80
N PHE A 47 -33.87 20.36 -92.66
CA PHE A 47 -34.76 21.40 -93.21
C PHE A 47 -34.48 21.63 -94.70
N PHE A 48 -33.21 21.77 -95.10
CA PHE A 48 -32.80 21.92 -96.51
C PHE A 48 -33.14 20.70 -97.36
N GLU A 49 -33.08 19.50 -96.80
CA GLU A 49 -33.57 18.26 -97.43
C GLU A 49 -35.11 18.16 -97.51
N GLY A 50 -35.85 19.14 -96.99
CA GLY A 50 -37.33 19.16 -97.00
C GLY A 50 -38.00 18.14 -96.08
N LYS A 51 -37.23 17.38 -95.28
CA LYS A 51 -37.75 16.29 -94.43
C LYS A 51 -38.49 16.79 -93.17
N ILE A 52 -38.32 18.06 -92.80
CA ILE A 52 -38.99 18.68 -91.65
C ILE A 52 -39.52 20.07 -92.01
N ALA A 53 -40.76 20.39 -91.64
CA ALA A 53 -41.31 21.75 -91.78
C ALA A 53 -40.66 22.76 -90.81
N GLY A 54 -40.44 23.99 -91.27
CA GLY A 54 -39.66 25.02 -90.55
C GLY A 54 -40.15 25.34 -89.14
N GLU A 55 -41.45 25.37 -88.88
CA GLU A 55 -41.98 25.53 -87.51
C GLU A 55 -41.49 24.45 -86.54
N LYS A 56 -41.41 23.20 -87.01
CA LYS A 56 -41.01 22.06 -86.19
C LYS A 56 -39.50 22.11 -85.92
N VAL A 57 -38.72 22.59 -86.88
CA VAL A 57 -37.27 22.88 -86.71
C VAL A 57 -37.06 24.01 -85.71
N ALA A 58 -37.80 25.12 -85.81
CA ALA A 58 -37.74 26.22 -84.84
C ALA A 58 -38.12 25.76 -83.42
N LYS A 59 -39.20 24.96 -83.28
CA LYS A 59 -39.63 24.36 -81.99
C LYS A 59 -38.60 23.39 -81.42
N LEU A 60 -37.88 22.63 -82.26
CA LEU A 60 -36.80 21.73 -81.82
C LEU A 60 -35.54 22.50 -81.41
N LYS A 61 -35.12 23.49 -82.20
CA LYS A 61 -34.00 24.40 -81.87
C LYS A 61 -34.23 25.13 -80.55
N ALA A 62 -35.41 25.73 -80.35
CA ALA A 62 -35.76 26.40 -79.09
C ALA A 62 -35.72 25.45 -77.88
N LYS A 63 -36.20 24.19 -78.02
CA LYS A 63 -36.08 23.17 -76.97
C LYS A 63 -34.61 22.80 -76.69
N TYR A 64 -33.78 22.68 -77.71
CA TYR A 64 -32.35 22.38 -77.54
C TYR A 64 -31.61 23.54 -76.86
N THR A 65 -31.89 24.79 -77.22
CA THR A 65 -31.33 25.97 -76.53
C THR A 65 -31.74 25.99 -75.05
N SER A 66 -33.02 25.78 -74.74
CA SER A 66 -33.51 25.74 -73.36
C SER A 66 -32.89 24.60 -72.53
N LEU A 67 -32.66 23.42 -73.14
CA LEU A 67 -31.91 22.33 -72.51
C LEU A 67 -30.43 22.67 -72.29
N HIS A 68 -29.79 23.32 -73.26
CA HIS A 68 -28.39 23.75 -73.14
C HIS A 68 -28.21 24.82 -72.05
N GLU A 69 -29.07 25.84 -72.01
CA GLU A 69 -29.09 26.86 -70.96
C GLU A 69 -29.30 26.25 -69.57
N ARG A 70 -30.23 25.30 -69.45
CA ARG A 70 -30.48 24.61 -68.18
C ARG A 70 -29.31 23.73 -67.74
N LEU A 71 -28.65 23.04 -68.67
CA LEU A 71 -27.44 22.25 -68.41
C LEU A 71 -26.23 23.12 -68.04
N LYS A 72 -26.09 24.30 -68.68
CA LYS A 72 -25.11 25.31 -68.30
C LYS A 72 -25.37 25.81 -66.87
N SER A 73 -26.61 26.20 -66.56
CA SER A 73 -26.99 26.69 -65.23
C SER A 73 -26.77 25.64 -64.13
N THR A 74 -27.08 24.35 -64.36
CA THR A 74 -26.76 23.30 -63.38
C THR A 74 -25.27 23.06 -63.22
N ARG A 75 -24.46 23.17 -64.29
CA ARG A 75 -22.99 23.08 -64.18
C ARG A 75 -22.41 24.26 -63.41
N GLU A 76 -22.91 25.48 -63.63
CA GLU A 76 -22.50 26.67 -62.88
C GLU A 76 -22.83 26.50 -61.39
N GLN A 77 -24.03 26.02 -61.05
CA GLN A 77 -24.43 25.68 -59.68
C GLN A 77 -23.55 24.57 -59.07
N GLU A 78 -23.27 23.50 -59.80
CA GLU A 78 -22.39 22.40 -59.38
C GLU A 78 -20.97 22.91 -59.08
N THR A 79 -20.40 23.79 -59.92
CA THR A 79 -19.10 24.42 -59.65
C THR A 79 -19.12 25.36 -58.46
N ALA A 80 -20.23 26.07 -58.20
CA ALA A 80 -20.39 26.93 -57.03
C ALA A 80 -20.46 26.10 -55.73
N PHE A 81 -21.24 25.02 -55.71
CA PHE A 81 -21.29 24.11 -54.57
C PHE A 81 -19.95 23.39 -54.33
N LEU A 82 -19.21 23.03 -55.39
CA LEU A 82 -17.85 22.49 -55.27
C LEU A 82 -16.83 23.51 -54.74
N HIS A 83 -17.04 24.82 -54.97
CA HIS A 83 -16.24 25.87 -54.34
C HIS A 83 -16.60 26.02 -52.86
N GLN A 84 -17.89 26.14 -52.53
CA GLN A 84 -18.37 26.26 -51.16
C GLN A 84 -17.96 25.03 -50.31
N ALA A 85 -18.00 23.83 -50.87
CA ALA A 85 -17.52 22.62 -50.21
C ALA A 85 -16.00 22.64 -49.91
N LYS A 86 -15.19 23.24 -50.78
CA LYS A 86 -13.73 23.42 -50.55
C LYS A 86 -13.47 24.46 -49.46
N GLU A 87 -14.20 25.57 -49.45
CA GLU A 87 -14.08 26.61 -48.42
C GLU A 87 -14.47 26.06 -47.05
N MET A 88 -15.60 25.36 -46.94
CA MET A 88 -16.01 24.67 -45.71
C MET A 88 -15.01 23.58 -45.29
N HIS A 89 -14.40 22.85 -46.22
CA HIS A 89 -13.37 21.86 -45.90
C HIS A 89 -12.07 22.50 -45.40
N GLN A 90 -11.64 23.63 -45.98
CA GLN A 90 -10.48 24.39 -45.49
C GLN A 90 -10.73 24.97 -44.10
N GLU A 91 -11.94 25.47 -43.82
CA GLU A 91 -12.32 25.96 -42.50
C GLU A 91 -12.36 24.82 -41.46
N VAL A 92 -12.87 23.63 -41.82
CA VAL A 92 -12.80 22.43 -40.96
C VAL A 92 -11.35 21.99 -40.71
N GLN A 93 -10.47 22.06 -41.71
CA GLN A 93 -9.03 21.80 -41.49
C GLN A 93 -8.39 22.84 -40.57
N ARG A 94 -8.74 24.13 -40.71
CA ARG A 94 -8.25 25.21 -39.84
C ARG A 94 -8.68 24.99 -38.39
N GLN A 95 -9.96 24.70 -38.16
CA GLN A 95 -10.50 24.43 -36.83
C GLN A 95 -9.88 23.16 -36.20
N ARG A 96 -9.63 22.11 -36.98
CA ARG A 96 -8.87 20.94 -36.50
C ARG A 96 -7.42 21.28 -36.12
N ALA A 97 -6.72 22.07 -36.91
CA ALA A 97 -5.35 22.51 -36.62
C ALA A 97 -5.26 23.56 -35.49
N GLU A 98 -6.39 24.16 -35.08
CA GLU A 98 -6.52 24.98 -33.88
C GLU A 98 -6.83 24.11 -32.64
N LEU A 99 -7.66 23.06 -32.78
CA LEU A 99 -7.91 22.04 -31.74
C LEU A 99 -6.64 21.24 -31.40
N GLU A 100 -5.91 20.72 -32.39
CA GLU A 100 -4.66 19.98 -32.17
C GLU A 100 -3.59 20.81 -31.42
N LYS A 101 -3.66 22.15 -31.47
CA LYS A 101 -2.80 23.05 -30.68
C LYS A 101 -3.34 23.33 -29.27
N GLY A 102 -4.64 23.15 -29.05
CA GLY A 102 -5.25 23.17 -27.71
C GLY A 102 -5.01 21.88 -26.94
N ASP A 103 -4.92 20.74 -27.65
CA ASP A 103 -4.64 19.42 -27.07
C ASP A 103 -3.13 19.20 -26.86
N ASN A 104 -2.26 19.63 -27.78
CA ASN A 104 -0.80 19.60 -27.60
C ASN A 104 -0.29 20.82 -26.81
N PHE A 105 -0.77 21.00 -25.58
CA PHE A 105 -0.24 22.01 -24.64
C PHE A 105 0.82 21.39 -23.71
N PRO A 106 1.84 22.13 -23.23
CA PRO A 106 2.96 21.49 -22.52
C PRO A 106 2.61 20.97 -21.12
N ASP A 107 2.75 19.66 -20.92
CA ASP A 107 2.78 19.01 -19.60
C ASP A 107 4.04 19.46 -18.82
N GLY A 108 3.91 20.56 -18.08
CA GLY A 108 4.99 21.09 -17.24
C GLY A 108 4.59 22.28 -16.36
N ASP A 109 3.83 23.24 -16.90
CA ASP A 109 3.58 24.51 -16.20
C ASP A 109 2.32 24.48 -15.31
N ASN A 110 2.56 24.68 -14.01
CA ASN A 110 1.58 24.66 -12.92
C ASN A 110 0.76 25.97 -12.84
N THR A 111 0.15 26.34 -13.97
CA THR A 111 -0.67 27.54 -14.13
C THR A 111 -2.01 27.45 -13.39
N GLU A 112 -2.59 28.60 -13.03
CA GLU A 112 -3.91 28.66 -12.39
C GLU A 112 -5.01 28.06 -13.27
N VAL A 113 -4.88 28.17 -14.60
CA VAL A 113 -5.78 27.54 -15.58
C VAL A 113 -5.78 26.01 -15.44
N ASN A 114 -4.64 25.37 -15.22
CA ASN A 114 -4.58 23.93 -14.98
C ASN A 114 -5.23 23.52 -13.66
N LYS A 115 -5.12 24.34 -12.60
CA LYS A 115 -5.81 24.08 -11.32
C LYS A 115 -7.32 24.21 -11.47
N LEU A 116 -7.79 25.30 -12.08
CA LEU A 116 -9.20 25.52 -12.42
C LEU A 116 -9.75 24.41 -13.33
N ARG A 117 -8.96 23.90 -14.29
CA ARG A 117 -9.37 22.79 -15.16
C ARG A 117 -9.44 21.46 -14.40
N GLN A 118 -8.55 21.20 -13.43
CA GLN A 118 -8.66 20.04 -12.53
C GLN A 118 -9.86 20.15 -11.58
N GLU A 119 -10.16 21.34 -11.06
CA GLU A 119 -11.35 21.60 -10.23
C GLU A 119 -12.63 21.44 -11.04
N LEU A 120 -12.68 21.98 -12.26
CA LEU A 120 -13.82 21.80 -13.18
C LEU A 120 -14.00 20.33 -13.56
N LEU A 121 -12.92 19.58 -13.80
CA LEU A 121 -12.99 18.13 -14.06
C LEU A 121 -13.51 17.35 -12.84
N LYS A 122 -13.09 17.72 -11.62
CA LYS A 122 -13.64 17.15 -10.37
C LYS A 122 -15.12 17.45 -10.24
N TYR A 123 -15.53 18.71 -10.36
CA TYR A 123 -16.94 19.10 -10.26
C TYR A 123 -17.80 18.48 -11.37
N HIS A 124 -17.25 18.26 -12.57
CA HIS A 124 -17.97 17.55 -13.64
C HIS A 124 -18.12 16.05 -13.34
N ASN A 125 -17.10 15.40 -12.78
CA ASN A 125 -17.20 14.01 -12.33
C ASN A 125 -18.12 13.86 -11.10
N GLU A 126 -18.13 14.83 -10.19
CA GLU A 126 -19.06 14.90 -9.05
C GLU A 126 -20.50 15.13 -9.52
N LEU A 127 -20.71 15.97 -10.55
CA LEU A 127 -22.01 16.17 -11.21
C LEU A 127 -22.47 14.87 -11.88
N ALA A 128 -21.63 14.23 -12.69
CA ALA A 128 -21.98 12.96 -13.35
C ALA A 128 -22.34 11.86 -12.34
N GLN A 129 -21.61 11.77 -11.21
CA GLN A 129 -22.01 10.88 -10.12
C GLN A 129 -23.29 11.31 -9.40
N ALA A 130 -23.60 12.61 -9.33
CA ALA A 130 -24.87 13.08 -8.79
C ALA A 130 -26.03 12.73 -9.73
N ASP A 131 -25.84 12.87 -11.05
CA ASP A 131 -26.82 12.51 -12.09
C ASP A 131 -27.06 10.99 -12.12
N GLU A 132 -26.02 10.15 -12.03
CA GLU A 132 -26.17 8.70 -11.88
C GLU A 132 -26.92 8.33 -10.59
N ARG A 133 -26.62 8.99 -9.47
CA ARG A 133 -27.36 8.78 -8.21
C ARG A 133 -28.80 9.25 -8.32
N GLN A 134 -29.07 10.36 -9.00
CA GLN A 134 -30.43 10.85 -9.26
C GLN A 134 -31.19 9.84 -10.12
N TYR A 135 -30.62 9.37 -11.22
CA TYR A 135 -31.25 8.33 -12.07
C TYR A 135 -31.54 7.04 -11.29
N GLN A 136 -30.62 6.58 -10.44
CA GLN A 136 -30.86 5.43 -9.55
C GLN A 136 -31.94 5.70 -8.49
N LEU A 137 -32.07 6.93 -8.00
CA LEU A 137 -33.11 7.33 -7.04
C LEU A 137 -34.47 7.52 -7.72
N GLU A 138 -34.51 8.02 -8.95
CA GLU A 138 -35.72 8.14 -9.78
C GLU A 138 -36.23 6.76 -10.18
N PHE A 139 -35.36 5.84 -10.61
CA PHE A 139 -35.72 4.44 -10.88
C PHE A 139 -36.29 3.74 -9.63
N LYS A 140 -35.68 3.95 -8.46
CA LYS A 140 -36.20 3.45 -7.16
C LYS A 140 -37.52 4.13 -6.78
N LEU A 141 -37.69 5.43 -7.07
CA LEU A 141 -38.95 6.14 -6.86
C LEU A 141 -40.06 5.60 -7.76
N GLU A 142 -39.77 5.26 -9.02
CA GLU A 142 -40.76 4.66 -9.92
C GLU A 142 -41.17 3.26 -9.44
N GLY A 143 -40.21 2.39 -9.09
CA GLY A 143 -40.50 1.10 -8.48
C GLY A 143 -41.33 1.22 -7.19
N LEU A 144 -41.00 2.16 -6.31
CA LEU A 144 -41.77 2.44 -5.08
C LEU A 144 -43.14 3.06 -5.37
N LYS A 145 -43.34 3.81 -6.46
CA LYS A 145 -44.67 4.26 -6.92
C LYS A 145 -45.49 3.09 -7.44
N GLU A 146 -44.89 2.16 -8.18
CA GLU A 146 -45.55 0.96 -8.70
C GLU A 146 -45.96 0.03 -7.55
N GLU A 147 -45.05 -0.28 -6.61
CA GLU A 147 -45.34 -1.00 -5.37
C GLU A 147 -46.45 -0.31 -4.58
N LYS A 148 -46.36 1.03 -4.38
CA LYS A 148 -47.40 1.80 -3.73
C LYS A 148 -48.74 1.69 -4.46
N MET A 149 -48.79 1.80 -5.79
CA MET A 149 -50.04 1.71 -6.55
C MET A 149 -50.63 0.29 -6.51
N MET A 150 -49.80 -0.74 -6.43
CA MET A 150 -50.23 -2.11 -6.19
C MET A 150 -50.79 -2.30 -4.79
N LEU A 151 -50.10 -1.79 -3.76
CA LEU A 151 -50.59 -1.81 -2.37
C LEU A 151 -51.86 -0.97 -2.17
N GLU A 152 -52.02 0.18 -2.85
CA GLU A 152 -53.25 0.97 -2.85
C GLU A 152 -54.39 0.24 -3.58
N ARG A 153 -54.11 -0.55 -4.62
CA ARG A 153 -55.09 -1.44 -5.26
C ARG A 153 -55.48 -2.63 -4.38
N GLU A 154 -54.56 -3.18 -3.60
CA GLU A 154 -54.85 -4.24 -2.62
C GLU A 154 -55.63 -3.71 -1.42
N TYR A 155 -55.27 -2.53 -0.91
CA TYR A 155 -56.03 -1.81 0.10
C TYR A 155 -57.46 -1.47 -0.39
N SER A 156 -57.59 -1.08 -1.67
CA SER A 156 -58.90 -0.87 -2.32
C SER A 156 -59.70 -2.16 -2.56
N ARG A 157 -59.08 -3.33 -2.45
CA ARG A 157 -59.72 -4.65 -2.52
C ARG A 157 -60.09 -5.22 -1.14
N MET A 158 -59.63 -4.62 -0.05
CA MET A 158 -60.12 -4.99 1.29
C MET A 158 -61.54 -4.42 1.49
N PRO A 159 -62.49 -5.20 2.06
CA PRO A 159 -63.85 -4.72 2.30
C PRO A 159 -63.87 -3.49 3.21
N LYS A 160 -64.75 -2.53 2.93
CA LYS A 160 -64.83 -1.31 3.74
C LYS A 160 -65.41 -1.63 5.12
N PRO A 161 -65.04 -0.91 6.19
CA PRO A 161 -65.46 -1.25 7.56
C PRO A 161 -66.99 -1.36 7.74
N GLY A 162 -67.79 -0.60 6.99
CA GLY A 162 -69.26 -0.71 7.00
C GLY A 162 -69.83 -2.00 6.36
N GLU A 163 -69.06 -2.68 5.50
CA GLU A 163 -69.41 -4.01 4.96
C GLU A 163 -69.00 -5.10 5.95
N ILE A 164 -67.84 -4.94 6.62
CA ILE A 164 -67.41 -5.81 7.70
C ILE A 164 -68.38 -5.73 8.89
N GLU A 165 -68.90 -4.55 9.23
CA GLU A 165 -69.96 -4.41 10.25
C GLU A 165 -71.27 -5.11 9.84
N LYS A 166 -71.66 -5.06 8.55
CA LYS A 166 -72.85 -5.80 8.07
C LYS A 166 -72.63 -7.30 8.17
N GLN A 167 -71.50 -7.79 7.67
CA GLN A 167 -71.12 -9.20 7.76
C GLN A 167 -71.00 -9.66 9.22
N GLN A 168 -70.47 -8.83 10.14
CA GLN A 168 -70.51 -9.12 11.58
C GLN A 168 -71.94 -9.18 12.13
N LYS A 169 -72.85 -8.27 11.73
CA LYS A 169 -74.24 -8.28 12.20
C LYS A 169 -75.05 -9.45 11.62
N GLU A 170 -74.72 -9.90 10.41
CA GLU A 170 -75.31 -11.09 9.78
C GLU A 170 -74.72 -12.39 10.33
N LEU A 171 -73.40 -12.45 10.56
CA LEU A 171 -72.75 -13.56 11.28
C LEU A 171 -73.21 -13.63 12.74
N GLN A 172 -73.44 -12.51 13.42
CA GLN A 172 -73.96 -12.51 14.79
C GLN A 172 -75.41 -13.02 14.85
N LYS A 173 -76.26 -12.63 13.89
CA LYS A 173 -77.60 -13.23 13.72
C LYS A 173 -77.51 -14.73 13.42
N SER A 174 -76.66 -15.13 12.48
CA SER A 174 -76.40 -16.53 12.15
C SER A 174 -75.91 -17.33 13.37
N ILE A 175 -75.03 -16.75 14.19
CA ILE A 175 -74.54 -17.34 15.44
C ILE A 175 -75.66 -17.44 16.49
N ASP A 176 -76.55 -16.45 16.60
CA ASP A 176 -77.66 -16.48 17.57
C ASP A 176 -78.85 -17.34 17.08
N GLU A 177 -78.98 -17.54 15.77
CA GLU A 177 -79.87 -18.54 15.15
C GLU A 177 -79.30 -19.95 15.29
N LEU A 178 -78.00 -20.15 15.04
CA LEU A 178 -77.30 -21.41 15.31
C LEU A 178 -77.28 -21.76 16.81
N LYS A 179 -77.25 -20.78 17.73
CA LYS A 179 -77.46 -21.04 19.17
C LYS A 179 -78.87 -21.50 19.48
N LYS A 180 -79.89 -20.95 18.82
CA LYS A 180 -81.29 -21.42 18.94
C LYS A 180 -81.45 -22.81 18.33
N GLU A 181 -80.83 -23.07 17.18
CA GLU A 181 -80.82 -24.40 16.58
C GLU A 181 -80.08 -25.39 17.49
N ILE A 182 -78.91 -25.04 18.05
CA ILE A 182 -78.21 -25.88 19.04
C ILE A 182 -79.07 -26.09 20.30
N ALA A 183 -79.85 -25.09 20.74
CA ALA A 183 -80.80 -25.25 21.84
C ALA A 183 -81.95 -26.21 21.46
N GLN A 184 -82.51 -26.11 20.25
CA GLN A 184 -83.53 -27.04 19.75
C GLN A 184 -82.94 -28.44 19.58
N ARG A 185 -81.82 -28.60 18.88
CA ARG A 185 -81.08 -29.85 18.69
C ARG A 185 -80.67 -30.49 20.01
N THR A 186 -80.39 -29.72 21.08
CA THR A 186 -80.10 -30.29 22.42
C THR A 186 -81.36 -30.64 23.21
N VAL A 187 -82.51 -30.04 22.92
CA VAL A 187 -83.83 -30.51 23.40
C VAL A 187 -84.27 -31.75 22.62
N GLU A 188 -84.10 -31.79 21.30
CA GLU A 188 -84.30 -32.98 20.46
C GLU A 188 -83.35 -34.11 20.86
N THR A 189 -82.09 -33.83 21.17
CA THR A 189 -81.14 -34.83 21.70
C THR A 189 -81.50 -35.29 23.12
N LYS A 190 -82.32 -34.54 23.87
CA LYS A 190 -82.91 -35.04 25.13
C LYS A 190 -84.13 -35.91 24.86
N GLY A 191 -85.07 -35.46 24.02
CA GLY A 191 -86.23 -36.26 23.60
C GLY A 191 -85.84 -37.57 22.94
N LEU A 192 -84.85 -37.56 22.04
CA LEU A 192 -84.27 -38.76 21.42
C LEU A 192 -83.51 -39.64 22.41
N LYS A 193 -83.01 -39.11 23.54
CA LYS A 193 -82.45 -39.92 24.63
C LYS A 193 -83.53 -40.52 25.51
N GLU A 194 -84.59 -39.78 25.81
CA GLU A 194 -85.77 -40.30 26.51
C GLU A 194 -86.49 -41.37 25.66
N GLU A 195 -86.53 -41.22 24.32
CA GLU A 195 -86.97 -42.27 23.40
C GLU A 195 -85.98 -43.45 23.35
N LEU A 196 -84.66 -43.21 23.43
CA LEU A 196 -83.67 -44.27 23.53
C LEU A 196 -83.88 -45.07 24.81
N GLU A 197 -83.99 -44.41 25.97
CA GLU A 197 -84.27 -45.02 27.27
C GLU A 197 -85.60 -45.79 27.26
N ASN A 198 -86.65 -45.26 26.63
CA ASN A 198 -87.92 -45.97 26.46
C ASN A 198 -87.83 -47.18 25.51
N ARG A 199 -86.88 -47.21 24.57
CA ARG A 199 -86.56 -48.41 23.77
C ARG A 199 -85.65 -49.37 24.52
N ASP A 200 -84.68 -48.88 25.29
CA ASP A 200 -83.80 -49.67 26.14
C ASP A 200 -84.57 -50.36 27.28
N VAL A 201 -85.63 -49.74 27.82
CA VAL A 201 -86.57 -50.39 28.74
C VAL A 201 -87.29 -51.56 28.06
N LYS A 202 -87.74 -51.41 26.81
CA LYS A 202 -88.36 -52.51 26.04
C LYS A 202 -87.35 -53.62 25.69
N ILE A 203 -86.12 -53.25 25.36
CA ILE A 203 -85.00 -54.18 25.16
C ILE A 203 -84.63 -54.88 26.49
N SER A 204 -84.76 -54.20 27.65
CA SER A 204 -84.51 -54.80 28.96
C SER A 204 -85.56 -55.87 29.34
N GLY A 205 -86.79 -55.77 28.82
CA GLY A 205 -87.79 -56.84 28.95
C GLY A 205 -87.36 -58.11 28.23
N ILE A 206 -86.93 -57.99 26.97
CA ILE A 206 -86.46 -59.12 26.15
C ILE A 206 -85.13 -59.69 26.69
N LYS A 207 -84.27 -58.86 27.28
CA LYS A 207 -83.03 -59.34 27.93
C LYS A 207 -83.30 -60.21 29.16
N LYS A 208 -84.32 -59.91 29.97
CA LYS A 208 -84.64 -60.70 31.18
C LYS A 208 -84.99 -62.17 30.91
N GLU A 209 -85.61 -62.46 29.76
CA GLU A 209 -85.87 -63.85 29.34
C GLU A 209 -84.59 -64.58 28.91
N ILE A 210 -83.52 -63.86 28.55
CA ILE A 210 -82.19 -64.39 28.23
C ILE A 210 -81.30 -64.46 29.49
N ASP A 211 -81.53 -63.57 30.46
CA ASP A 211 -80.78 -63.53 31.72
C ASP A 211 -81.03 -64.78 32.60
N GLU A 212 -82.25 -65.36 32.58
CA GLU A 212 -82.55 -66.63 33.29
C GLU A 212 -81.77 -67.83 32.72
N ASP A 213 -81.58 -67.90 31.39
CA ASP A 213 -80.71 -68.90 30.75
C ASP A 213 -79.22 -68.65 31.08
N LEU A 214 -78.80 -67.39 31.21
CA LEU A 214 -77.42 -67.00 31.52
C LEU A 214 -77.01 -67.21 32.97
N GLU A 215 -77.92 -67.31 33.94
CA GLU A 215 -77.56 -67.66 35.32
C GLU A 215 -76.96 -69.08 35.41
N ASN A 216 -77.38 -70.01 34.54
CA ASN A 216 -76.71 -71.32 34.40
C ASN A 216 -75.25 -71.19 33.92
N GLN A 217 -74.91 -70.07 33.26
CA GLN A 217 -73.54 -69.73 32.87
C GLN A 217 -72.74 -68.97 33.94
N GLN A 218 -73.26 -68.80 35.16
CA GLN A 218 -72.41 -68.51 36.34
C GLN A 218 -71.47 -69.69 36.70
N SER A 219 -71.57 -70.81 35.97
CA SER A 219 -70.50 -71.81 35.85
C SER A 219 -69.18 -71.22 35.29
N LEU A 220 -69.20 -70.14 34.50
CA LEU A 220 -68.00 -69.35 34.12
C LEU A 220 -67.55 -68.35 35.21
N ARG A 221 -67.65 -68.78 36.48
CA ARG A 221 -67.19 -68.05 37.69
C ARG A 221 -65.76 -67.52 37.61
N ASP A 222 -64.89 -68.19 36.85
CA ASP A 222 -63.46 -67.92 36.79
C ASP A 222 -63.07 -66.57 36.15
N LYS A 223 -63.98 -65.91 35.42
CA LYS A 223 -63.69 -64.62 34.76
C LYS A 223 -63.91 -63.39 35.66
N LEU A 224 -64.54 -63.56 36.83
CA LEU A 224 -64.89 -62.43 37.73
C LEU A 224 -63.66 -61.77 38.39
N VAL A 225 -62.52 -62.47 38.43
CA VAL A 225 -61.29 -62.02 39.12
C VAL A 225 -60.58 -60.86 38.39
N GLN A 226 -60.78 -60.66 37.08
CA GLN A 226 -59.88 -59.82 36.28
C GLN A 226 -60.25 -58.32 36.19
N VAL A 227 -61.48 -57.94 36.56
CA VAL A 227 -62.04 -56.60 36.26
C VAL A 227 -62.00 -55.61 37.45
N HIS A 228 -61.36 -55.97 38.57
CA HIS A 228 -61.19 -55.06 39.74
C HIS A 228 -60.03 -54.05 39.62
N SER A 229 -59.38 -53.95 38.44
CA SER A 229 -58.10 -53.25 38.25
C SER A 229 -58.19 -51.86 37.60
N GLN A 230 -59.32 -51.50 36.98
CA GLN A 230 -59.40 -50.32 36.10
C GLN A 230 -59.27 -48.95 36.79
N PRO A 231 -59.83 -48.68 38.00
CA PRO A 231 -59.68 -47.38 38.66
C PRO A 231 -58.22 -47.00 38.94
N ALA A 232 -57.35 -47.99 39.20
CA ALA A 232 -55.93 -47.78 39.45
C ALA A 232 -55.14 -47.39 38.19
N HIS A 233 -55.67 -47.64 36.98
CA HIS A 233 -55.00 -47.26 35.73
C HIS A 233 -55.16 -45.76 35.45
N ILE A 234 -56.37 -45.23 35.65
CA ILE A 234 -56.68 -43.80 35.42
C ILE A 234 -55.88 -42.94 36.42
N ALA A 235 -55.86 -43.30 37.70
CA ALA A 235 -55.06 -42.61 38.71
C ALA A 235 -53.56 -42.57 38.34
N LYS A 236 -52.99 -43.69 37.89
CA LYS A 236 -51.59 -43.75 37.44
C LYS A 236 -51.32 -42.92 36.19
N GLN A 237 -52.28 -42.78 35.27
CA GLN A 237 -52.14 -41.90 34.10
C GLN A 237 -52.21 -40.42 34.51
N THR A 238 -53.09 -40.05 35.46
CA THR A 238 -53.12 -38.69 36.03
C THR A 238 -51.83 -38.36 36.79
N ASP A 239 -51.29 -39.29 37.57
CA ASP A 239 -49.98 -39.14 38.23
C ASP A 239 -48.83 -39.00 37.23
N LEU A 240 -48.84 -39.79 36.14
CA LEU A 240 -47.81 -39.73 35.10
C LEU A 240 -47.83 -38.38 34.37
N ILE A 241 -49.01 -37.89 33.99
CA ILE A 241 -49.18 -36.57 33.37
C ILE A 241 -48.79 -35.46 34.36
N SER A 242 -49.14 -35.59 35.64
CA SER A 242 -48.76 -34.61 36.68
C SER A 242 -47.25 -34.57 36.94
N ARG A 243 -46.55 -35.71 36.81
CA ARG A 243 -45.08 -35.77 36.84
C ARG A 243 -44.48 -35.15 35.58
N GLN A 244 -44.96 -35.51 34.39
CA GLN A 244 -44.50 -34.91 33.13
C GLN A 244 -44.71 -33.39 33.10
N PHE A 245 -45.80 -32.88 33.69
CA PHE A 245 -46.03 -31.44 33.84
C PHE A 245 -45.03 -30.80 34.79
N LYS A 246 -44.74 -31.41 35.95
CA LYS A 246 -43.69 -30.94 36.87
C LYS A 246 -42.30 -31.00 36.26
N ASP A 247 -41.95 -32.09 35.56
CA ASP A 247 -40.68 -32.23 34.84
C ASP A 247 -40.54 -31.16 33.75
N ALA A 248 -41.64 -30.78 33.09
CA ALA A 248 -41.67 -29.71 32.08
C ALA A 248 -41.60 -28.31 32.71
N GLU A 249 -42.24 -28.09 33.86
CA GLU A 249 -42.20 -26.83 34.59
C GLU A 249 -40.86 -26.60 35.30
N GLU A 250 -40.22 -27.65 35.81
CA GLU A 250 -38.82 -27.61 36.25
C GLU A 250 -37.86 -27.34 35.09
N LYS A 251 -38.10 -27.90 33.90
CA LYS A 251 -37.30 -27.59 32.70
C LYS A 251 -37.51 -26.15 32.25
N ARG A 252 -38.75 -25.64 32.30
CA ARG A 252 -39.04 -24.22 32.02
C ARG A 252 -38.28 -23.34 33.02
N SER A 253 -38.41 -23.60 34.32
CA SER A 253 -37.69 -22.87 35.38
C SER A 253 -36.16 -22.90 35.22
N LYS A 254 -35.58 -24.03 34.77
CA LYS A 254 -34.15 -24.13 34.46
C LYS A 254 -33.78 -23.30 33.23
N LEU A 255 -34.57 -23.37 32.14
CA LEU A 255 -34.38 -22.54 30.94
C LEU A 255 -34.60 -21.04 31.20
N ASP A 256 -35.54 -20.67 32.07
CA ASP A 256 -35.79 -19.30 32.51
C ASP A 256 -34.58 -18.77 33.30
N GLY A 257 -33.97 -19.62 34.14
CA GLY A 257 -32.71 -19.33 34.85
C GLY A 257 -31.50 -19.22 33.93
N GLU A 258 -31.33 -20.14 32.98
CA GLU A 258 -30.29 -20.09 31.93
C GLU A 258 -30.44 -18.83 31.07
N LEU A 259 -31.67 -18.42 30.74
CA LEU A 259 -31.97 -17.17 30.04
C LEU A 259 -31.58 -15.94 30.88
N GLU A 260 -31.89 -15.94 32.17
CA GLU A 260 -31.46 -14.88 33.09
C GLU A 260 -29.93 -14.78 33.20
N GLU A 261 -29.20 -15.91 33.21
CA GLU A 261 -27.73 -15.92 33.20
C GLU A 261 -27.17 -15.41 31.87
N VAL A 262 -27.73 -15.82 30.73
CA VAL A 262 -27.37 -15.29 29.40
C VAL A 262 -27.65 -13.78 29.29
N VAL A 263 -28.74 -13.27 29.88
CA VAL A 263 -29.03 -11.82 29.92
C VAL A 263 -28.01 -11.07 30.79
N LYS A 264 -27.60 -11.63 31.93
CA LYS A 264 -26.57 -11.03 32.80
C LYS A 264 -25.20 -11.02 32.13
N GLU A 265 -24.83 -12.08 31.42
CA GLU A 265 -23.57 -12.13 30.66
C GLU A 265 -23.62 -11.23 29.42
N LEU A 266 -24.77 -11.07 28.76
CA LEU A 266 -24.96 -10.05 27.71
C LEU A 266 -24.72 -8.63 28.24
N GLN A 267 -25.32 -8.26 29.37
CA GLN A 267 -25.09 -6.94 30.00
C GLN A 267 -23.62 -6.74 30.40
N ARG A 268 -22.95 -7.81 30.86
CA ARG A 268 -21.51 -7.79 31.17
C ARG A 268 -20.64 -7.63 29.91
N ILE A 269 -21.03 -8.26 28.80
CA ILE A 269 -20.37 -8.11 27.49
C ILE A 269 -20.60 -6.71 26.92
N GLU A 270 -21.80 -6.14 27.04
CA GLU A 270 -22.11 -4.77 26.62
C GLU A 270 -21.31 -3.73 27.43
N GLY A 271 -21.28 -3.86 28.77
CA GLY A 271 -20.46 -3.00 29.63
C GLY A 271 -18.95 -3.14 29.37
N ARG A 272 -18.48 -4.33 28.97
CA ARG A 272 -17.11 -4.52 28.49
C ARG A 272 -16.90 -3.91 27.09
N ARG A 273 -17.91 -3.93 26.22
CA ARG A 273 -17.84 -3.32 24.89
C ARG A 273 -17.73 -1.80 25.00
N THR A 274 -18.55 -1.16 25.84
CA THR A 274 -18.47 0.30 26.06
C THR A 274 -17.13 0.71 26.64
N TYR A 275 -16.61 -0.02 27.64
CA TYR A 275 -15.26 0.23 28.18
C TYR A 275 -14.17 0.14 27.10
N LEU A 276 -14.23 -0.85 26.20
CA LEU A 276 -13.30 -0.98 25.08
C LEU A 276 -13.52 0.08 23.98
N GLU A 277 -14.74 0.58 23.83
CA GLU A 277 -15.08 1.71 22.95
C GLU A 277 -14.44 3.01 23.48
N ASP A 278 -14.51 3.24 24.79
CA ASP A 278 -13.91 4.39 25.48
C ASP A 278 -12.37 4.31 25.48
N GLU A 279 -11.78 3.16 25.86
CA GLU A 279 -10.33 2.92 25.83
C GLU A 279 -9.76 3.11 24.42
N LYS A 280 -10.49 2.70 23.38
CA LYS A 280 -10.14 2.95 21.97
C LYS A 280 -10.15 4.44 21.62
N VAL A 281 -11.06 5.25 22.17
CA VAL A 281 -11.06 6.71 21.97
C VAL A 281 -9.87 7.36 22.66
N GLU A 282 -9.58 7.00 23.92
CA GLU A 282 -8.39 7.50 24.63
C GLU A 282 -7.08 7.13 23.92
N LEU A 283 -6.97 5.88 23.42
CA LEU A 283 -5.82 5.42 22.63
C LEU A 283 -5.71 6.13 21.28
N SER A 284 -6.82 6.46 20.61
CA SER A 284 -6.80 7.25 19.38
C SER A 284 -6.32 8.67 19.63
N GLU A 285 -6.82 9.34 20.67
CA GLU A 285 -6.33 10.65 21.07
C GLU A 285 -4.84 10.62 21.45
N ALA A 286 -4.39 9.57 22.16
CA ALA A 286 -2.99 9.39 22.52
C ALA A 286 -2.11 9.19 21.27
N LEU A 287 -2.57 8.40 20.30
CA LEU A 287 -1.89 8.20 19.01
C LEU A 287 -1.77 9.51 18.23
N ASP A 288 -2.84 10.30 18.14
CA ASP A 288 -2.80 11.57 17.42
C ASP A 288 -1.93 12.62 18.13
N LYS A 289 -1.92 12.64 19.48
CA LYS A 289 -0.96 13.44 20.26
C LYS A 289 0.49 13.02 19.99
N GLN A 290 0.77 11.71 19.80
CA GLN A 290 2.10 11.24 19.40
C GLN A 290 2.44 11.54 17.93
N ARG A 291 1.47 11.53 17.01
CA ARG A 291 1.68 11.95 15.60
C ARG A 291 2.10 13.41 15.50
N HIS A 292 1.40 14.33 16.17
CA HIS A 292 1.80 15.74 16.23
C HIS A 292 3.20 15.94 16.85
N SER A 293 3.55 15.12 17.86
CA SER A 293 4.90 15.08 18.46
C SER A 293 5.98 14.53 17.51
N TYR A 294 5.62 13.59 16.63
CA TYR A 294 6.50 13.05 15.59
C TYR A 294 6.72 14.09 14.47
N GLU A 295 5.66 14.65 13.90
CA GLU A 295 5.74 15.72 12.89
C GLU A 295 6.56 16.92 13.38
N GLY A 296 6.43 17.29 14.66
CA GLY A 296 7.25 18.33 15.28
C GLY A 296 8.75 18.00 15.22
N LYS A 297 9.12 16.77 15.58
CA LYS A 297 10.51 16.29 15.54
C LYS A 297 11.03 16.08 14.12
N GLU A 298 10.18 15.69 13.19
CA GLU A 298 10.51 15.55 11.77
C GLU A 298 10.87 16.91 11.18
N ARG A 299 10.09 17.96 11.49
CA ARG A 299 10.41 19.36 11.17
C ARG A 299 11.69 19.86 11.84
N GLU A 300 11.97 19.45 13.09
CA GLU A 300 13.26 19.74 13.75
C GLU A 300 14.44 19.03 13.05
N VAL A 301 14.27 17.77 12.62
CA VAL A 301 15.29 17.02 11.86
C VAL A 301 15.55 17.68 10.51
N ASP A 302 14.53 18.08 9.78
CA ASP A 302 14.65 18.82 8.50
C ASP A 302 15.41 20.15 8.67
N LEU A 303 15.15 20.89 9.75
CA LEU A 303 15.89 22.11 10.08
C LEU A 303 17.36 21.80 10.39
N ILE A 304 17.63 20.77 11.18
CA ILE A 304 18.99 20.33 11.52
C ILE A 304 19.74 19.80 10.28
N MET A 305 19.06 19.14 9.34
CA MET A 305 19.66 18.73 8.06
C MET A 305 20.04 19.95 7.21
N LYS A 306 19.17 20.95 7.09
CA LYS A 306 19.48 22.20 6.38
C LYS A 306 20.62 22.98 7.04
N GLU A 307 20.66 23.05 8.38
CA GLU A 307 21.81 23.61 9.10
C GLU A 307 23.11 22.82 8.88
N TYR A 308 23.03 21.49 8.80
CA TYR A 308 24.18 20.63 8.51
C TYR A 308 24.69 20.80 7.06
N GLU A 309 23.78 20.94 6.08
CA GLU A 309 24.12 21.22 4.69
C GLU A 309 24.81 22.58 4.55
N LEU A 310 24.23 23.64 5.13
CA LEU A 310 24.85 24.98 5.20
C LEU A 310 26.22 24.96 5.92
N ALA A 311 26.38 24.12 6.96
CA ALA A 311 27.67 23.96 7.64
C ALA A 311 28.70 23.20 6.79
N LYS A 312 28.25 22.24 5.97
CA LYS A 312 29.08 21.48 5.02
C LYS A 312 29.50 22.34 3.82
N GLU A 313 28.63 23.21 3.34
CA GLU A 313 28.96 24.23 2.33
C GLU A 313 30.02 25.18 2.85
N ARG A 314 29.83 25.78 4.04
CA ARG A 314 30.84 26.62 4.70
C ARG A 314 32.15 25.88 4.96
N GLN A 315 32.12 24.58 5.27
CA GLN A 315 33.32 23.77 5.38
C GLN A 315 34.05 23.63 4.02
N SER A 316 33.31 23.52 2.92
CA SER A 316 33.86 23.52 1.55
C SER A 316 34.50 24.87 1.21
N GLU A 317 33.83 25.98 1.52
CA GLU A 317 34.36 27.35 1.39
C GLU A 317 35.69 27.50 2.15
N PHE A 318 35.72 27.14 3.44
CA PHE A 318 36.96 27.21 4.25
C PHE A 318 38.08 26.28 3.75
N ILE A 319 37.76 25.17 3.08
CA ILE A 319 38.76 24.31 2.42
C ILE A 319 39.31 24.99 1.16
N GLY A 320 38.46 25.67 0.39
CA GLY A 320 38.84 26.52 -0.75
C GLY A 320 39.73 27.69 -0.31
N ASP A 321 39.31 28.45 0.69
CA ASP A 321 40.08 29.55 1.28
C ASP A 321 41.44 29.10 1.81
N ARG A 322 41.50 27.97 2.52
CA ARG A 322 42.79 27.39 2.93
C ARG A 322 43.66 27.04 1.72
N GLY A 323 43.07 26.53 0.64
CA GLY A 323 43.77 26.28 -0.62
C GLY A 323 44.36 27.54 -1.25
N THR A 324 43.62 28.65 -1.29
CA THR A 324 44.14 29.93 -1.80
C THR A 324 45.20 30.52 -0.88
N LEU A 325 45.03 30.42 0.44
CA LEU A 325 46.02 30.85 1.44
C LEU A 325 47.31 30.03 1.37
N ASP A 326 47.23 28.70 1.16
CA ASP A 326 48.40 27.84 0.96
C ASP A 326 49.14 28.18 -0.35
N LEU A 327 48.42 28.55 -1.42
CA LEU A 327 49.03 29.05 -2.66
C LEU A 327 49.69 30.41 -2.46
N ASN A 328 49.04 31.33 -1.75
CA ASN A 328 49.58 32.65 -1.43
C ASN A 328 50.81 32.57 -0.51
N LEU A 329 50.82 31.65 0.47
CA LEU A 329 51.99 31.35 1.29
C LEU A 329 53.14 30.74 0.48
N LYS A 330 52.85 29.87 -0.50
CA LYS A 330 53.87 29.36 -1.44
C LYS A 330 54.45 30.47 -2.30
N HIS A 331 53.61 31.35 -2.86
CA HIS A 331 54.09 32.52 -3.61
C HIS A 331 54.96 33.44 -2.74
N ALA A 332 54.50 33.83 -1.54
CA ALA A 332 55.27 34.66 -0.61
C ALA A 332 56.59 33.99 -0.17
N ALA A 333 56.63 32.66 -0.04
CA ALA A 333 57.85 31.92 0.25
C ALA A 333 58.84 31.91 -0.94
N ILE A 334 58.32 31.80 -2.17
CA ILE A 334 59.12 31.90 -3.41
C ILE A 334 59.66 33.32 -3.57
N GLU A 335 58.84 34.36 -3.38
CA GLU A 335 59.26 35.76 -3.41
C GLU A 335 60.33 36.05 -2.34
N LYS A 336 60.11 35.60 -1.09
CA LYS A 336 61.10 35.71 -0.01
C LYS A 336 62.43 35.05 -0.39
N LYS A 337 62.40 33.89 -1.07
CA LYS A 337 63.62 33.24 -1.58
C LYS A 337 64.28 34.07 -2.68
N VAL A 338 63.53 34.56 -3.67
CA VAL A 338 64.04 35.40 -4.76
C VAL A 338 64.67 36.70 -4.22
N GLN A 339 64.02 37.35 -3.25
CA GLN A 339 64.55 38.55 -2.60
C GLN A 339 65.79 38.24 -1.74
N HIS A 340 65.84 37.08 -1.09
CA HIS A 340 67.06 36.63 -0.38
C HIS A 340 68.21 36.34 -1.36
N ASP A 341 67.96 35.67 -2.49
CA ASP A 341 68.95 35.40 -3.54
C ASP A 341 69.41 36.68 -4.26
N LEU A 342 68.56 37.70 -4.33
CA LEU A 342 68.89 39.04 -4.83
C LEU A 342 69.76 39.80 -3.83
N HIS A 343 69.37 39.82 -2.55
CA HIS A 343 70.17 40.42 -1.47
C HIS A 343 71.54 39.75 -1.32
N ALA A 344 71.59 38.42 -1.39
CA ALA A 344 72.83 37.65 -1.37
C ALA A 344 73.70 37.86 -2.62
N ARG A 345 73.14 38.29 -3.75
CA ARG A 345 73.91 38.79 -4.91
C ARG A 345 74.44 40.19 -4.64
N LYS A 346 73.59 41.14 -4.23
CA LYS A 346 73.97 42.53 -3.89
C LYS A 346 75.04 42.62 -2.79
N LEU A 347 75.01 41.71 -1.81
CA LEU A 347 76.03 41.65 -0.76
C LEU A 347 77.39 41.14 -1.29
N ARG A 348 77.38 40.19 -2.23
CA ARG A 348 78.59 39.72 -2.94
C ARG A 348 79.14 40.75 -3.94
N GLU A 349 78.28 41.55 -4.55
CA GLU A 349 78.68 42.73 -5.34
C GLU A 349 79.37 43.75 -4.44
N LYS A 350 78.69 44.21 -3.37
CA LYS A 350 79.27 45.11 -2.36
C LYS A 350 80.62 44.63 -1.82
N GLU A 351 80.79 43.33 -1.56
CA GLU A 351 82.08 42.79 -1.13
C GLU A 351 83.18 42.88 -2.20
N ARG A 352 82.85 42.69 -3.48
CA ARG A 352 83.81 42.88 -4.59
C ARG A 352 84.19 44.35 -4.69
N ASP A 353 83.22 45.25 -4.60
CA ASP A 353 83.43 46.70 -4.69
C ASP A 353 84.28 47.19 -3.51
N LEU A 354 84.04 46.69 -2.30
CA LEU A 354 84.82 47.03 -1.10
C LEU A 354 86.24 46.44 -1.15
N LYS A 355 86.44 45.27 -1.78
CA LYS A 355 87.78 44.72 -2.08
C LYS A 355 88.50 45.54 -3.17
N SER A 356 87.77 46.05 -4.16
CA SER A 356 88.29 46.96 -5.19
C SER A 356 88.72 48.30 -4.59
N LEU A 357 87.85 48.90 -3.76
CA LEU A 357 88.13 50.13 -3.02
C LEU A 357 89.39 49.99 -2.16
N LYS A 358 89.49 48.93 -1.33
CA LYS A 358 90.69 48.66 -0.53
C LYS A 358 91.97 48.47 -1.35
N LYS A 359 91.87 47.93 -2.57
CA LYS A 359 93.00 47.86 -3.50
C LYS A 359 93.41 49.26 -3.99
N SER A 360 92.45 50.13 -4.33
CA SER A 360 92.73 51.51 -4.71
C SER A 360 93.23 52.37 -3.53
N GLU A 361 92.73 52.17 -2.31
CA GLU A 361 93.23 52.83 -1.08
C GLU A 361 94.68 52.42 -0.79
N LEU A 362 95.04 51.15 -1.00
CA LEU A 362 96.42 50.68 -0.86
C LEU A 362 97.33 51.26 -1.96
N GLN A 363 96.85 51.34 -3.20
CA GLN A 363 97.58 51.99 -4.29
C GLN A 363 97.77 53.50 -4.05
N LEU A 364 96.77 54.18 -3.46
CA LEU A 364 96.88 55.57 -3.03
C LEU A 364 97.96 55.72 -1.96
N LYS A 365 97.97 54.87 -0.92
CA LYS A 365 99.03 54.89 0.10
C LYS A 365 100.43 54.67 -0.46
N VAL A 366 100.61 53.74 -1.40
CA VAL A 366 101.91 53.54 -2.07
C VAL A 366 102.32 54.77 -2.91
N ALA A 367 101.35 55.50 -3.49
CA ALA A 367 101.61 56.78 -4.15
C ALA A 367 101.98 57.90 -3.13
N GLU A 368 101.33 57.96 -1.98
CA GLU A 368 101.65 58.91 -0.90
C GLU A 368 103.03 58.62 -0.27
N GLU A 369 103.37 57.34 -0.05
CA GLU A 369 104.66 56.89 0.47
C GLU A 369 105.80 57.15 -0.53
N SER A 370 105.57 56.95 -1.84
CA SER A 370 106.56 57.32 -2.86
C SER A 370 106.70 58.85 -3.03
N LEU A 371 105.62 59.63 -2.90
CA LEU A 371 105.68 61.09 -2.82
C LEU A 371 106.47 61.57 -1.58
N SER A 372 106.29 60.91 -0.44
CA SER A 372 107.06 61.13 0.79
C SER A 372 108.56 60.82 0.58
N HIS A 373 108.86 59.70 -0.09
CA HIS A 373 110.23 59.34 -0.44
C HIS A 373 110.89 60.38 -1.36
N VAL A 374 110.20 60.84 -2.40
CA VAL A 374 110.70 61.89 -3.31
C VAL A 374 110.99 63.20 -2.56
N LYS A 375 110.13 63.60 -1.62
CA LYS A 375 110.39 64.76 -0.72
C LYS A 375 111.64 64.54 0.15
N SER A 376 111.79 63.36 0.75
CA SER A 376 113.01 63.02 1.52
C SER A 376 114.29 63.04 0.68
N VAL A 377 114.22 62.66 -0.61
CA VAL A 377 115.36 62.75 -1.54
C VAL A 377 115.67 64.21 -1.88
N TYR A 378 114.65 65.05 -2.13
CA TYR A 378 114.82 66.49 -2.36
C TYR A 378 115.51 67.20 -1.18
N ASP A 379 115.07 66.94 0.05
CA ASP A 379 115.68 67.54 1.26
C ASP A 379 117.12 67.05 1.48
N LYS A 380 117.44 65.80 1.13
CA LYS A 380 118.81 65.26 1.20
C LYS A 380 119.74 65.89 0.15
N VAL A 381 119.27 66.08 -1.09
CA VAL A 381 120.04 66.79 -2.13
C VAL A 381 120.30 68.24 -1.72
N LYS A 382 119.32 68.90 -1.10
CA LYS A 382 119.49 70.25 -0.55
C LYS A 382 120.56 70.31 0.54
N GLY A 383 120.51 69.42 1.54
CA GLY A 383 121.51 69.37 2.62
C GLY A 383 122.94 69.02 2.19
N GLN A 384 123.12 68.40 1.00
CA GLN A 384 124.43 68.11 0.42
C GLN A 384 125.07 69.31 -0.29
N VAL A 385 124.36 70.42 -0.48
CA VAL A 385 124.93 71.70 -0.97
C VAL A 385 125.51 72.52 0.19
N ASP A 386 124.85 72.50 1.35
CA ASP A 386 125.12 73.42 2.47
C ASP A 386 126.26 72.96 3.43
N SER A 387 126.97 71.86 3.12
CA SER A 387 127.84 71.14 4.08
C SER A 387 129.32 71.03 3.67
N ARG A 388 129.85 71.98 2.90
CA ARG A 388 131.30 72.09 2.59
C ARG A 388 131.93 73.33 3.24
N PRO A 389 132.75 73.18 4.30
CA PRO A 389 133.28 74.32 5.06
C PRO A 389 134.41 75.05 4.31
N ARG A 390 134.61 76.33 4.66
CA ARG A 390 135.80 77.13 4.36
C ARG A 390 136.16 77.94 5.61
N ASP A 391 137.46 78.06 5.88
CA ASP A 391 138.00 78.43 7.18
C ASP A 391 137.73 79.86 7.67
N ASP A 392 138.04 80.03 8.96
CA ASP A 392 138.29 81.30 9.64
C ASP A 392 139.25 82.21 8.85
N GLY A 393 139.05 83.52 8.99
CA GLY A 393 139.65 84.55 8.15
C GLY A 393 139.34 85.94 8.72
N THR A 394 139.94 86.24 9.87
CA THR A 394 139.57 87.38 10.72
C THR A 394 139.73 88.76 10.05
N LEU A 395 138.75 89.63 10.34
CA LEU A 395 138.83 91.10 10.33
C LEU A 395 139.20 91.80 8.99
N THR A 396 138.17 92.18 8.21
CA THR A 396 138.27 93.31 7.25
C THR A 396 137.23 94.44 7.45
N GLU A 397 136.35 94.38 8.46
CA GLU A 397 135.53 95.54 8.88
C GLU A 397 136.27 96.41 9.93
N LYS A 398 137.41 96.98 9.50
CA LYS A 398 137.72 98.36 9.88
C LYS A 398 138.23 99.25 8.75
N ARG A 399 137.98 98.87 7.48
CA ARG A 399 138.00 99.82 6.35
C ARG A 399 136.73 100.70 6.29
N LYS A 400 136.34 101.21 7.46
CA LYS A 400 135.44 102.36 7.68
C LYS A 400 136.05 103.27 8.75
N GLU A 401 137.32 103.60 8.56
CA GLU A 401 137.82 104.89 9.03
C GLU A 401 137.11 106.02 8.27
N LEU A 402 137.16 107.25 8.81
CA LEU A 402 136.52 108.45 8.27
C LEU A 402 134.98 108.46 8.24
N GLN A 403 134.37 108.46 9.43
CA GLN A 403 133.79 109.70 9.95
C GLN A 403 133.88 109.73 11.49
N ARG A 404 134.62 110.65 12.14
CA ARG A 404 135.54 111.67 11.62
C ARG A 404 136.76 111.82 12.53
N GLU A 405 137.81 112.37 11.95
CA GLU A 405 138.88 113.07 12.66
C GLU A 405 138.30 114.19 13.56
N VAL A 406 138.95 114.49 14.69
CA VAL A 406 139.39 115.88 15.03
C VAL A 406 140.29 115.87 16.28
N ILE A 407 141.58 116.10 16.03
CA ILE A 407 142.55 116.88 16.83
C ILE A 407 142.94 116.44 18.25
N ALA A 408 144.27 116.26 18.40
CA ALA A 408 145.09 116.27 19.63
C ALA A 408 144.97 115.05 20.57
N THR A 409 146.06 114.62 21.23
CA THR A 409 147.39 115.27 21.39
C THR A 409 148.49 114.74 20.44
N LYS A 410 149.56 115.53 20.27
CA LYS A 410 150.71 115.24 19.40
C LYS A 410 151.62 114.14 20.00
N ARG A 411 152.26 113.34 19.11
CA ARG A 411 153.72 112.96 19.03
C ARG A 411 154.51 112.83 20.35
N THR A 412 155.41 111.88 20.65
CA THR A 412 156.30 110.90 19.91
C THR A 412 157.21 110.21 20.98
N LEU A 413 157.97 109.11 20.84
CA LEU A 413 158.16 108.01 19.84
C LEU A 413 159.23 106.99 20.36
N ALA A 414 159.16 105.72 19.94
CA ALA A 414 160.23 104.68 19.99
C ALA A 414 160.65 104.06 21.35
N GLN A 415 161.64 103.14 21.29
CA GLN A 415 161.96 102.08 22.27
C GLN A 415 163.46 102.02 22.68
N GLN A 416 163.73 101.50 23.89
CA GLN A 416 164.88 100.64 24.33
C GLN A 416 166.36 101.14 24.52
N ASN A 417 166.87 100.89 25.75
CA ASN A 417 168.15 100.24 26.17
C ASN A 417 169.52 100.99 26.44
N ALA A 418 169.98 100.92 27.72
CA ALA A 418 171.31 100.46 28.26
C ALA A 418 172.52 101.40 28.73
N LEU A 419 172.97 101.23 30.01
CA LEU A 419 174.38 101.24 30.61
C LEU A 419 175.22 102.58 30.80
N THR A 420 176.21 102.82 31.73
CA THR A 420 176.57 102.40 33.15
C THR A 420 177.67 103.28 33.89
N ALA A 421 177.58 103.38 35.24
CA ALA A 421 178.60 103.37 36.36
C ALA A 421 179.86 104.32 36.54
N ARG A 422 180.03 104.95 37.77
CA ARG A 422 181.17 104.83 38.77
C ARG A 422 181.11 105.87 39.96
N GLU A 423 181.83 105.61 41.07
CA GLU A 423 181.89 106.33 42.38
C GLU A 423 183.20 107.12 42.73
N ARG A 424 183.16 108.03 43.75
CA ARG A 424 183.95 108.05 45.05
C ARG A 424 184.38 109.45 45.57
N VAL A 425 184.25 109.69 46.89
CA VAL A 425 185.20 110.29 47.88
C VAL A 425 184.49 110.51 49.24
N ARG A 426 185.11 110.11 50.37
CA ARG A 426 184.63 110.17 51.78
C ARG A 426 185.82 109.80 52.71
N VAL A 427 185.79 110.11 54.03
CA VAL A 427 186.15 109.21 55.18
C VAL A 427 186.59 109.88 56.51
N GLU A 428 187.28 111.03 56.54
CA GLU A 428 188.04 111.52 57.75
C GLU A 428 187.24 111.90 59.03
N HIS A 429 185.98 111.49 59.16
CA HIS A 429 185.08 111.80 60.29
C HIS A 429 185.36 111.00 61.59
N MET A 430 186.21 109.98 61.54
CA MET A 430 186.09 108.76 62.36
C MET A 430 186.67 108.78 63.80
N ILE A 431 187.47 109.77 64.21
CA ILE A 431 188.31 109.63 65.43
C ILE A 431 187.65 110.15 66.72
N ASN A 432 186.78 111.17 66.67
CA ASN A 432 186.19 111.77 67.87
C ASN A 432 185.01 110.96 68.48
N GLU A 433 184.75 109.73 68.01
CA GLU A 433 183.56 108.96 68.39
C GLU A 433 183.77 108.05 69.62
N GLU A 434 185.03 107.74 69.98
CA GLU A 434 185.36 106.71 70.97
C GLU A 434 184.98 107.06 72.42
N GLU A 435 185.26 108.30 72.88
CA GLU A 435 184.99 108.69 74.28
C GLU A 435 183.51 108.69 74.66
N ARG A 436 182.59 108.80 73.69
CA ARG A 436 181.14 108.78 73.94
C ARG A 436 180.62 107.39 74.34
N LEU A 437 181.26 106.34 73.84
CA LEU A 437 180.74 104.96 73.89
C LEU A 437 180.82 104.30 75.28
N LEU A 438 181.68 104.81 76.17
CA LEU A 438 181.82 104.26 77.52
C LEU A 438 180.62 104.56 78.44
N MET A 439 179.94 105.70 78.25
CA MET A 439 178.78 106.08 79.07
C MET A 439 177.50 105.35 78.66
N GLU A 440 177.33 105.12 77.34
CA GLU A 440 176.22 104.35 76.76
C GLU A 440 176.19 102.89 77.28
N GLN A 441 177.35 102.31 77.63
CA GLN A 441 177.44 100.91 78.07
C GLN A 441 176.75 100.63 79.42
N SER A 442 176.68 101.60 80.34
CA SER A 442 176.09 101.35 81.66
C SER A 442 174.55 101.28 81.65
N GLU A 443 173.89 102.09 80.81
CA GLU A 443 172.43 102.15 80.74
C GLU A 443 171.86 100.88 80.09
N LEU A 444 172.47 100.43 78.99
CA LEU A 444 172.10 99.22 78.24
C LEU A 444 172.06 97.93 79.08
N ARG A 445 172.73 97.88 80.24
CA ARG A 445 172.68 96.72 81.15
C ARG A 445 171.36 96.59 81.91
N VAL A 446 170.62 97.68 82.11
CA VAL A 446 169.31 97.65 82.78
C VAL A 446 168.25 97.12 81.83
N ASP A 447 168.19 97.66 80.61
CA ASP A 447 167.23 97.28 79.57
C ASP A 447 167.21 95.77 79.27
N VAL A 448 168.39 95.12 79.27
CA VAL A 448 168.50 93.67 79.03
C VAL A 448 167.72 92.83 80.06
N ILE A 449 167.66 93.28 81.32
CA ILE A 449 166.95 92.55 82.40
C ILE A 449 165.43 92.62 82.17
N ASP A 450 164.90 93.83 81.92
CA ASP A 450 163.46 94.02 81.70
C ASP A 450 162.99 93.40 80.38
N LEU A 451 163.79 93.48 79.31
CA LEU A 451 163.51 92.79 78.04
C LEU A 451 163.43 91.27 78.22
N THR A 452 164.32 90.68 79.03
CA THR A 452 164.31 89.23 79.31
C THR A 452 163.04 88.83 80.07
N ARG A 453 162.62 89.64 81.05
CA ARG A 453 161.37 89.41 81.80
C ARG A 453 160.13 89.51 80.92
N LEU A 454 160.10 90.46 79.99
CA LEU A 454 158.99 90.65 79.05
C LEU A 454 158.91 89.51 78.02
N ALA A 455 160.07 89.02 77.56
CA ALA A 455 160.16 87.86 76.67
C ALA A 455 159.57 86.58 77.31
N GLN A 456 159.83 86.34 78.61
CA GLN A 456 159.27 85.22 79.36
C GLN A 456 157.73 85.22 79.34
N ILE A 457 157.11 86.35 79.70
CA ILE A 457 155.64 86.52 79.72
C ILE A 457 155.04 86.27 78.32
N LYS A 458 155.73 86.69 77.25
CA LYS A 458 155.30 86.46 75.86
C LYS A 458 155.59 85.05 75.33
N ALA A 459 156.34 84.21 76.05
CA ALA A 459 156.37 82.77 75.82
C ALA A 459 155.14 82.10 76.48
N ASP A 460 154.86 82.41 77.75
CA ASP A 460 153.75 81.83 78.52
C ASP A 460 152.39 82.12 77.87
N GLU A 461 152.14 83.38 77.46
CA GLU A 461 150.94 83.77 76.70
C GLU A 461 150.75 82.94 75.41
N ARG A 462 151.86 82.58 74.75
CA ARG A 462 151.85 81.87 73.47
C ARG A 462 151.54 80.40 73.68
N GLU A 463 152.12 79.77 74.70
CA GLU A 463 151.85 78.37 75.06
C GLU A 463 150.42 78.20 75.62
N GLN A 464 149.91 79.16 76.39
CA GLN A 464 148.52 79.16 76.85
C GLN A 464 147.54 79.26 75.67
N LYS A 465 147.75 80.21 74.73
CA LYS A 465 146.93 80.34 73.52
C LYS A 465 147.00 79.09 72.62
N ALA A 466 148.17 78.45 72.52
CA ALA A 466 148.30 77.18 71.79
C ALA A 466 147.49 76.05 72.42
N ARG A 467 147.51 75.92 73.77
CA ARG A 467 146.69 74.96 74.51
C ARG A 467 145.19 75.21 74.33
N ASP A 468 144.74 76.47 74.38
CA ASP A 468 143.33 76.81 74.20
C ASP A 468 142.85 76.68 72.75
N TYR A 469 143.71 76.98 71.75
CA TYR A 469 143.44 76.65 70.35
C TYR A 469 143.26 75.13 70.15
N MET A 470 144.17 74.30 70.67
CA MET A 470 144.08 72.84 70.54
C MET A 470 142.83 72.26 71.22
N ARG A 471 142.40 72.83 72.36
CA ARG A 471 141.13 72.49 73.01
C ARG A 471 139.91 72.89 72.15
N ALA A 472 139.96 74.04 71.48
CA ALA A 472 138.90 74.49 70.59
C ALA A 472 138.79 73.63 69.33
N GLU A 473 139.93 73.28 68.71
CA GLU A 473 139.97 72.41 67.53
C GLU A 473 139.47 70.99 67.84
N LEU A 474 139.86 70.40 68.99
CA LEU A 474 139.32 69.10 69.42
C LEU A 474 137.80 69.14 69.67
N ARG A 475 137.27 70.25 70.20
CA ARG A 475 135.81 70.46 70.35
C ARG A 475 135.11 70.59 68.99
N TYR A 476 135.72 71.29 68.04
CA TYR A 476 135.20 71.46 66.69
C TYR A 476 135.17 70.14 65.91
N GLN A 477 136.23 69.33 65.99
CA GLN A 477 136.28 68.00 65.37
C GLN A 477 135.17 67.08 65.93
N ARG A 478 134.99 67.03 67.27
CA ARG A 478 133.88 66.28 67.88
C ARG A 478 132.51 66.79 67.44
N ALA A 479 132.33 68.11 67.35
CA ALA A 479 131.08 68.69 66.86
C ALA A 479 130.78 68.34 65.39
N LEU A 480 131.80 68.18 64.53
CA LEU A 480 131.65 67.68 63.17
C LEU A 480 131.31 66.18 63.12
N GLU A 481 131.89 65.37 64.01
CA GLU A 481 131.55 63.95 64.14
C GLU A 481 130.11 63.75 64.65
N ASP A 482 129.69 64.51 65.66
CA ASP A 482 128.30 64.58 66.14
C ASP A 482 127.36 65.05 65.02
N LEU A 483 127.69 66.11 64.28
CA LEU A 483 126.90 66.57 63.14
C LEU A 483 126.75 65.46 62.07
N LYS A 484 127.83 64.74 61.78
CA LYS A 484 127.84 63.63 60.80
C LYS A 484 126.97 62.46 61.27
N THR A 485 127.06 62.06 62.54
CA THR A 485 126.19 60.99 63.08
C THR A 485 124.73 61.42 63.16
N LYS A 486 124.43 62.67 63.54
CA LYS A 486 123.06 63.21 63.50
C LYS A 486 122.50 63.25 62.07
N ASN A 487 123.29 63.68 61.09
CA ASN A 487 122.88 63.68 59.67
C ASN A 487 122.58 62.27 59.13
N LEU A 488 123.38 61.26 59.50
CA LEU A 488 123.10 59.86 59.14
C LEU A 488 121.79 59.37 59.79
N ASN A 489 121.57 59.65 61.08
CA ASN A 489 120.32 59.32 61.77
C ASN A 489 119.10 60.03 61.13
N ILE A 490 119.24 61.28 60.71
CA ILE A 490 118.19 62.02 59.98
C ILE A 490 117.89 61.35 58.63
N GLN A 491 118.91 60.97 57.87
CA GLN A 491 118.72 60.27 56.59
C GLN A 491 118.02 58.92 56.77
N ASP A 492 118.40 58.12 57.78
CA ASP A 492 117.77 56.82 58.02
C ASP A 492 116.34 56.95 58.60
N SER A 493 116.06 57.99 59.38
CA SER A 493 114.69 58.33 59.78
C SER A 493 113.85 58.80 58.58
N ALA A 494 114.41 59.58 57.67
CA ALA A 494 113.73 60.00 56.44
C ALA A 494 113.44 58.82 55.49
N LYS A 495 114.38 57.87 55.34
CA LYS A 495 114.13 56.60 54.61
C LYS A 495 112.98 55.81 55.24
N LYS A 496 113.01 55.60 56.56
CA LYS A 496 111.95 54.88 57.31
C LYS A 496 110.58 55.58 57.19
N TYR A 497 110.55 56.91 57.19
CA TYR A 497 109.34 57.69 56.95
C TYR A 497 108.80 57.48 55.53
N ALA A 498 109.66 57.60 54.50
CA ALA A 498 109.28 57.36 53.11
C ALA A 498 108.78 55.92 52.90
N GLU A 499 109.49 54.91 53.44
CA GLU A 499 109.04 53.52 53.42
C GLU A 499 107.65 53.33 54.06
N MET A 500 107.40 53.95 55.22
CA MET A 500 106.10 53.86 55.88
C MET A 500 105.02 54.61 55.10
N GLN A 501 105.34 55.72 54.44
CA GLN A 501 104.39 56.45 53.61
C GLN A 501 104.06 55.69 52.30
N HIS A 502 105.03 54.97 51.72
CA HIS A 502 104.78 54.00 50.64
C HIS A 502 103.87 52.86 51.12
N LYS A 503 104.21 52.21 52.26
CA LYS A 503 103.38 51.14 52.86
C LYS A 503 101.96 51.64 53.16
N LEU A 504 101.79 52.86 53.66
CA LEU A 504 100.47 53.47 53.90
C LEU A 504 99.69 53.72 52.60
N SER A 505 100.37 54.20 51.56
CA SER A 505 99.83 54.32 50.18
C SER A 505 99.32 52.98 49.67
N ASP A 506 100.09 51.91 49.88
CA ASP A 506 99.79 50.60 49.32
C ASP A 506 98.71 49.88 50.12
N PHE A 507 98.64 50.08 51.45
CA PHE A 507 97.47 49.70 52.25
C PHE A 507 96.20 50.48 51.87
N ALA A 508 96.30 51.77 51.52
CA ALA A 508 95.15 52.54 51.04
C ALA A 508 94.63 52.00 49.69
N LYS A 509 95.53 51.74 48.73
CA LYS A 509 95.19 51.07 47.46
C LYS A 509 94.54 49.70 47.69
N LEU A 510 95.11 48.88 48.57
CA LEU A 510 94.59 47.56 48.90
C LEU A 510 93.21 47.65 49.56
N TYR A 511 92.99 48.61 50.45
CA TYR A 511 91.69 48.88 51.05
C TYR A 511 90.64 49.29 50.00
N ASP A 512 90.97 50.18 49.07
CA ASP A 512 90.04 50.56 48.00
C ASP A 512 89.79 49.41 47.01
N VAL A 513 90.76 48.52 46.74
CA VAL A 513 90.54 47.26 46.00
C VAL A 513 89.54 46.37 46.75
N ILE A 514 89.79 46.06 48.03
CA ILE A 514 88.92 45.21 48.86
C ILE A 514 87.51 45.81 49.00
N LYS A 515 87.40 47.14 49.10
CA LYS A 515 86.14 47.88 49.16
C LYS A 515 85.39 47.82 47.82
N ASN A 516 86.08 47.94 46.69
CA ASN A 516 85.49 47.78 45.36
C ASN A 516 85.06 46.33 45.11
N GLU A 517 85.84 45.34 45.55
CA GLU A 517 85.47 43.92 45.50
C GLU A 517 84.28 43.62 46.41
N ARG A 518 84.25 44.14 47.65
CA ARG A 518 83.08 44.05 48.54
C ARG A 518 81.84 44.64 47.88
N ASN A 519 81.93 45.84 47.30
CA ASN A 519 80.81 46.48 46.61
C ASN A 519 80.36 45.68 45.39
N LYS A 520 81.31 45.12 44.61
CA LYS A 520 81.02 44.22 43.48
C LYS A 520 80.31 42.95 43.95
N CYS A 521 80.75 42.34 45.05
CA CYS A 521 80.10 41.17 45.65
C CYS A 521 78.71 41.49 46.21
N VAL A 522 78.51 42.65 46.86
CA VAL A 522 77.17 43.10 47.30
C VAL A 522 76.25 43.31 46.10
N ASN A 523 76.72 43.95 45.03
CA ASN A 523 75.93 44.15 43.81
C ASN A 523 75.61 42.82 43.09
N LEU A 524 76.54 41.86 43.08
CA LEU A 524 76.30 40.50 42.58
C LEU A 524 75.30 39.74 43.44
N ILE A 525 75.37 39.86 44.77
CA ILE A 525 74.37 39.28 45.68
C ILE A 525 73.01 39.92 45.44
N GLN A 526 72.90 41.24 45.38
CA GLN A 526 71.63 41.96 45.16
C GLN A 526 71.00 41.62 43.80
N THR A 527 71.79 41.60 42.72
CA THR A 527 71.29 41.22 41.40
C THR A 527 70.95 39.72 41.32
N SER A 528 71.62 38.86 42.09
CA SER A 528 71.28 37.44 42.22
C SER A 528 69.98 37.24 43.02
N THR A 529 69.80 37.91 44.16
CA THR A 529 68.58 37.80 44.97
C THR A 529 67.36 38.41 44.27
N GLN A 530 67.54 39.51 43.52
CA GLN A 530 66.51 40.06 42.64
C GLN A 530 66.12 39.05 41.55
N LYS A 531 67.09 38.52 40.78
CA LYS A 531 66.80 37.48 39.78
C LYS A 531 66.14 36.24 40.38
N ALA A 532 66.53 35.84 41.58
CA ALA A 532 65.90 34.74 42.30
C ALA A 532 64.48 35.08 42.78
N ALA A 533 64.12 36.35 43.01
CA ALA A 533 62.74 36.79 43.23
C ALA A 533 61.93 36.76 41.92
N GLU A 534 62.42 37.40 40.85
CA GLU A 534 61.80 37.40 39.52
C GLU A 534 61.55 35.98 39.00
N MET A 535 62.49 35.04 39.22
CA MET A 535 62.31 33.64 38.84
C MET A 535 61.29 32.90 39.71
N ARG A 536 61.17 33.23 41.00
CA ARG A 536 60.09 32.70 41.87
C ARG A 536 58.72 33.22 41.45
N GLU A 537 58.62 34.47 41.02
CA GLU A 537 57.38 35.03 40.47
C GLU A 537 57.00 34.39 39.13
N LYS A 538 57.97 34.22 38.21
CA LYS A 538 57.77 33.45 36.97
C LYS A 538 57.30 32.01 37.24
N ILE A 539 57.88 31.33 38.24
CA ILE A 539 57.43 30.00 38.66
C ILE A 539 55.97 30.02 39.15
N LYS A 540 55.57 31.00 39.98
CA LYS A 540 54.17 31.16 40.40
C LYS A 540 53.21 31.41 39.23
N ILE A 541 53.60 32.27 38.27
CA ILE A 541 52.79 32.56 37.08
C ILE A 541 52.60 31.27 36.25
N LEU A 542 53.67 30.51 36.01
CA LEU A 542 53.62 29.24 35.30
C LEU A 542 52.84 28.16 36.07
N GLN A 543 52.90 28.13 37.40
CA GLN A 543 52.07 27.25 38.22
C GLN A 543 50.58 27.57 38.06
N ASN A 544 50.20 28.85 38.18
CA ASN A 544 48.82 29.29 37.95
C ASN A 544 48.36 28.98 36.51
N GLU A 545 49.22 29.16 35.52
CA GLU A 545 48.92 28.82 34.12
C GLU A 545 48.73 27.31 33.91
N ILE A 546 49.56 26.48 34.53
CA ILE A 546 49.40 25.01 34.56
C ILE A 546 48.09 24.61 35.23
N GLU A 547 47.67 25.26 36.31
CA GLU A 547 46.37 25.00 36.96
C GLU A 547 45.19 25.43 36.11
N ILE A 548 45.26 26.60 35.45
CA ILE A 548 44.27 27.06 34.48
C ILE A 548 44.17 26.09 33.29
N LEU A 549 45.31 25.59 32.78
CA LEU A 549 45.34 24.60 31.71
C LEU A 549 44.77 23.24 32.16
N ARG A 550 45.12 22.75 33.36
CA ARG A 550 44.52 21.54 33.95
C ARG A 550 43.00 21.67 34.12
N SER A 551 42.53 22.83 34.58
CA SER A 551 41.10 23.13 34.70
C SER A 551 40.40 23.11 33.32
N LYS A 552 41.01 23.73 32.30
CA LYS A 552 40.52 23.70 30.90
C LYS A 552 40.49 22.28 30.33
N VAL A 553 41.52 21.47 30.57
CA VAL A 553 41.57 20.05 30.15
C VAL A 553 40.45 19.26 30.83
N ASN A 554 40.36 19.30 32.17
CA ASN A 554 39.30 18.61 32.92
C ASN A 554 37.88 19.03 32.47
N ALA A 555 37.68 20.31 32.10
CA ALA A 555 36.42 20.78 31.54
C ALA A 555 36.15 20.22 30.13
N LYS A 556 37.16 20.13 29.27
CA LYS A 556 37.06 19.50 27.94
C LYS A 556 36.83 18.00 28.04
N ASP A 557 37.47 17.29 28.98
CA ASP A 557 37.24 15.86 29.20
C ASP A 557 35.82 15.56 29.69
N ARG A 558 35.27 16.38 30.59
CA ARG A 558 33.86 16.28 31.01
C ARG A 558 32.90 16.50 29.83
N LEU A 559 33.19 17.46 28.94
CA LEU A 559 32.41 17.68 27.71
C LEU A 559 32.54 16.51 26.73
N LEU A 560 33.74 15.96 26.55
CA LEU A 560 34.01 14.80 25.71
C LEU A 560 33.31 13.54 26.25
N GLN A 561 33.31 13.31 27.56
CA GLN A 561 32.58 12.23 28.21
C GLN A 561 31.06 12.39 28.00
N LYS A 562 30.52 13.60 28.18
CA LYS A 562 29.10 13.91 27.89
C LYS A 562 28.75 13.67 26.42
N ALA A 563 29.65 14.01 25.49
CA ALA A 563 29.47 13.73 24.06
C ALA A 563 29.55 12.22 23.73
N ARG A 564 30.48 11.47 24.33
CA ARG A 564 30.57 10.00 24.20
C ARG A 564 29.32 9.30 24.72
N LEU A 565 28.80 9.73 25.88
CA LEU A 565 27.55 9.21 26.44
C LEU A 565 26.34 9.52 25.54
N LYS A 566 26.23 10.76 25.02
CA LYS A 566 25.21 11.11 24.02
C LYS A 566 25.32 10.22 22.76
N ARG A 567 26.53 10.01 22.23
CA ARG A 567 26.75 9.16 21.04
C ARG A 567 26.33 7.72 21.28
N ASN A 568 26.70 7.14 22.42
CA ASN A 568 26.35 5.76 22.74
C ASN A 568 24.84 5.60 22.95
N ASN A 569 24.16 6.56 23.60
CA ASN A 569 22.70 6.57 23.73
C ASN A 569 22.03 6.67 22.34
N ALA A 570 22.48 7.58 21.48
CA ALA A 570 21.98 7.70 20.10
C ALA A 570 22.20 6.43 19.25
N VAL A 571 23.30 5.70 19.47
CA VAL A 571 23.53 4.38 18.84
C VAL A 571 22.53 3.34 19.34
N VAL A 572 22.30 3.26 20.66
CA VAL A 572 21.31 2.34 21.24
C VAL A 572 19.89 2.65 20.74
N ILE A 573 19.49 3.92 20.67
CA ILE A 573 18.19 4.34 20.14
C ILE A 573 18.07 4.01 18.64
N ARG A 574 19.11 4.27 17.84
CA ARG A 574 19.13 3.89 16.41
C ARG A 574 18.96 2.38 16.24
N ASP A 575 19.61 1.58 17.09
CA ASP A 575 19.60 0.13 16.97
C ASP A 575 18.33 -0.50 17.56
N SER A 576 17.64 0.15 18.51
CA SER A 576 16.27 -0.23 18.89
C SER A 576 15.27 0.12 17.79
N LEU A 577 15.34 1.33 17.22
CA LEU A 577 14.46 1.76 16.12
C LEU A 577 14.61 0.86 14.88
N ARG A 578 15.84 0.46 14.52
CA ARG A 578 16.07 -0.52 13.44
C ARG A 578 15.47 -1.89 13.71
N ASN A 579 15.46 -2.32 14.97
CA ASN A 579 14.81 -3.57 15.37
C ASN A 579 13.28 -3.45 15.36
N GLU A 580 12.73 -2.27 15.61
CA GLU A 580 11.29 -1.98 15.51
C GLU A 580 10.85 -1.87 14.04
N GLU A 581 11.60 -1.16 13.20
CA GLU A 581 11.48 -1.11 11.73
C GLU A 581 11.50 -2.53 11.12
N SER A 582 12.48 -3.35 11.51
CA SER A 582 12.59 -4.75 11.04
C SER A 582 11.43 -5.64 11.50
N LYS A 583 10.86 -5.39 12.69
CA LYS A 583 9.65 -6.09 13.17
C LYS A 583 8.43 -5.64 12.38
N GLN A 584 8.26 -4.34 12.16
CA GLN A 584 7.13 -3.81 11.40
C GLN A 584 7.17 -4.28 9.94
N SER A 585 8.34 -4.31 9.31
CA SER A 585 8.50 -4.86 7.96
C SER A 585 8.01 -6.31 7.87
N ARG A 586 8.34 -7.17 8.85
CA ARG A 586 7.83 -8.55 8.92
C ARG A 586 6.32 -8.62 9.12
N VAL A 587 5.76 -7.78 10.00
CA VAL A 587 4.30 -7.72 10.21
C VAL A 587 3.58 -7.23 8.95
N ASP A 588 4.16 -6.29 8.20
CA ASP A 588 3.62 -5.82 6.93
C ASP A 588 3.73 -6.87 5.82
N GLU A 589 4.78 -7.71 5.84
CA GLU A 589 4.98 -8.85 4.93
C GLU A 589 3.98 -9.98 5.25
N ASP A 590 3.88 -10.42 6.50
CA ASP A 590 2.83 -11.33 7.01
C ASP A 590 1.41 -10.85 6.61
N ASN A 591 1.18 -9.53 6.61
CA ASN A 591 -0.10 -8.93 6.26
C ASN A 591 -0.30 -8.80 4.74
N ARG A 592 0.75 -8.80 3.92
CA ARG A 592 0.65 -8.94 2.45
C ARG A 592 0.27 -10.38 2.12
N ASP A 593 0.96 -11.37 2.67
CA ASP A 593 0.68 -12.79 2.47
C ASP A 593 -0.77 -13.14 2.82
N LYS A 594 -1.28 -12.67 3.97
CA LYS A 594 -2.70 -12.82 4.35
C LYS A 594 -3.66 -12.14 3.36
N ARG A 595 -3.30 -10.96 2.81
CA ARG A 595 -4.11 -10.28 1.78
C ARG A 595 -4.10 -11.03 0.46
N GLU A 596 -3.00 -11.68 0.08
CA GLU A 596 -2.94 -12.50 -1.13
C GLU A 596 -3.67 -13.83 -0.98
N GLN A 597 -3.56 -14.50 0.18
CA GLN A 597 -4.40 -15.65 0.53
C GLN A 597 -5.89 -15.30 0.46
N LEU A 598 -6.32 -14.20 1.09
CA LEU A 598 -7.71 -13.73 1.03
C LEU A 598 -8.16 -13.36 -0.39
N ARG A 599 -7.29 -12.78 -1.24
CA ARG A 599 -7.59 -12.54 -2.67
C ARG A 599 -7.79 -13.84 -3.44
N LEU A 600 -6.94 -14.84 -3.20
CA LEU A 600 -7.06 -16.16 -3.83
C LEU A 600 -8.33 -16.88 -3.36
N ASP A 601 -8.72 -16.76 -2.10
CA ASP A 601 -9.95 -17.35 -1.58
C ASP A 601 -11.20 -16.62 -2.07
N ILE A 602 -11.18 -15.29 -2.19
CA ILE A 602 -12.24 -14.53 -2.87
C ILE A 602 -12.36 -14.97 -4.34
N ALA A 603 -11.26 -15.20 -5.05
CA ALA A 603 -11.30 -15.69 -6.43
C ALA A 603 -11.93 -17.09 -6.53
N LYS A 604 -11.58 -18.02 -5.63
CA LYS A 604 -12.19 -19.36 -5.54
C LYS A 604 -13.69 -19.27 -5.22
N LEU A 605 -14.07 -18.42 -4.27
CA LEU A 605 -15.47 -18.22 -3.89
C LEU A 605 -16.29 -17.63 -5.03
N ASN A 606 -15.75 -16.67 -5.78
CA ASN A 606 -16.39 -16.12 -6.98
C ASN A 606 -16.52 -17.19 -8.07
N GLU A 607 -15.53 -18.05 -8.27
CA GLU A 607 -15.62 -19.19 -9.22
C GLU A 607 -16.72 -20.18 -8.81
N LEU A 608 -16.86 -20.46 -7.51
CA LEU A 608 -17.93 -21.30 -6.96
C LEU A 608 -19.32 -20.64 -7.07
N ILE A 609 -19.42 -19.33 -6.86
CA ILE A 609 -20.65 -18.55 -7.06
C ILE A 609 -21.06 -18.60 -8.53
N ASN A 610 -20.16 -18.30 -9.47
CA ASN A 610 -20.43 -18.36 -10.91
C ASN A 610 -20.93 -19.75 -11.33
N LYS A 611 -20.32 -20.82 -10.80
CA LYS A 611 -20.77 -22.21 -11.02
C LYS A 611 -22.14 -22.49 -10.38
N ALA A 612 -22.44 -21.94 -9.21
CA ALA A 612 -23.76 -22.07 -8.58
C ALA A 612 -24.85 -21.32 -9.36
N GLU A 613 -24.55 -20.13 -9.88
CA GLU A 613 -25.43 -19.34 -10.74
C GLU A 613 -25.67 -20.03 -12.08
N GLU A 614 -24.63 -20.56 -12.74
CA GLU A 614 -24.79 -21.33 -13.97
C GLU A 614 -25.67 -22.57 -13.73
N ASN A 615 -25.43 -23.32 -12.65
CA ASN A 615 -26.29 -24.45 -12.26
C ASN A 615 -27.74 -24.00 -11.97
N MET A 616 -27.97 -22.84 -11.36
CA MET A 616 -29.30 -22.29 -11.15
C MET A 616 -29.98 -21.93 -12.49
N VAL A 617 -29.25 -21.33 -13.44
CA VAL A 617 -29.78 -21.01 -14.79
C VAL A 617 -30.11 -22.30 -15.55
N GLN A 618 -29.23 -23.31 -15.52
CA GLN A 618 -29.51 -24.63 -16.08
C GLN A 618 -30.75 -25.28 -15.43
N LEU A 619 -30.90 -25.18 -14.10
CA LEU A 619 -32.06 -25.73 -13.38
C LEU A 619 -33.36 -25.01 -13.74
N ARG A 620 -33.35 -23.66 -13.84
CA ARG A 620 -34.50 -22.87 -14.32
C ARG A 620 -34.92 -23.30 -15.72
N LYS A 621 -33.97 -23.45 -16.65
CA LYS A 621 -34.24 -23.88 -18.03
C LYS A 621 -34.81 -25.30 -18.11
N ARG A 622 -34.35 -26.23 -17.25
CA ARG A 622 -34.94 -27.58 -17.13
C ARG A 622 -36.37 -27.53 -16.56
N TYR A 623 -36.60 -26.72 -15.53
CA TYR A 623 -37.93 -26.54 -14.94
C TYR A 623 -38.92 -25.93 -15.93
N GLU A 624 -38.50 -24.90 -16.66
CA GLU A 624 -39.28 -24.27 -17.74
C GLU A 624 -39.65 -25.27 -18.83
N GLY A 625 -38.69 -26.10 -19.28
CA GLY A 625 -38.94 -27.21 -20.19
C GLY A 625 -40.00 -28.19 -19.66
N SER A 626 -39.87 -28.67 -18.42
CA SER A 626 -40.88 -29.58 -17.84
C SER A 626 -42.24 -28.93 -17.56
N VAL A 627 -42.29 -27.61 -17.34
CA VAL A 627 -43.56 -26.86 -17.30
C VAL A 627 -44.19 -26.78 -18.69
N GLN A 628 -43.38 -26.59 -19.74
CA GLN A 628 -43.85 -26.58 -21.12
C GLN A 628 -44.34 -27.97 -21.56
N GLU A 629 -43.57 -29.04 -21.32
CA GLU A 629 -43.99 -30.44 -21.55
C GLU A 629 -45.32 -30.77 -20.85
N ARG A 630 -45.48 -30.32 -19.59
CA ARG A 630 -46.73 -30.46 -18.83
C ARG A 630 -47.88 -29.68 -19.46
N ASN A 631 -47.63 -28.47 -19.96
CA ASN A 631 -48.65 -27.65 -20.61
C ASN A 631 -49.08 -28.28 -21.95
N ASP A 632 -48.13 -28.74 -22.76
CA ASP A 632 -48.38 -29.41 -24.05
C ASP A 632 -49.15 -30.73 -23.85
N MET A 633 -48.84 -31.49 -22.80
CA MET A 633 -49.62 -32.66 -22.41
C MET A 633 -51.00 -32.29 -21.85
N GLY A 634 -51.12 -31.14 -21.19
CA GLY A 634 -52.41 -30.58 -20.75
C GLY A 634 -53.30 -30.21 -21.93
N ILE A 635 -52.75 -29.56 -22.96
CA ILE A 635 -53.45 -29.25 -24.22
C ILE A 635 -53.93 -30.53 -24.89
N LYS A 636 -53.05 -31.52 -25.08
CA LYS A 636 -53.42 -32.84 -25.66
C LYS A 636 -54.49 -33.59 -24.86
N LEU A 637 -54.52 -33.40 -23.53
CA LEU A 637 -55.58 -33.95 -22.68
C LEU A 637 -56.91 -33.21 -22.83
N ILE A 638 -56.89 -31.90 -23.10
CA ILE A 638 -58.08 -31.10 -23.41
C ILE A 638 -58.61 -31.49 -24.79
N GLU A 639 -57.76 -31.46 -25.83
CA GLU A 639 -58.10 -31.90 -27.21
C GLU A 639 -58.74 -33.29 -27.21
N ARG A 640 -58.13 -34.25 -26.49
CA ARG A 640 -58.65 -35.63 -26.41
C ARG A 640 -59.89 -35.78 -25.53
N ASN A 641 -60.14 -34.86 -24.62
CA ASN A 641 -61.40 -34.82 -23.87
C ASN A 641 -62.51 -34.17 -24.70
N GLU A 642 -62.20 -33.20 -25.56
CA GLU A 642 -63.11 -32.63 -26.56
C GLU A 642 -63.48 -33.67 -27.62
N GLU A 643 -62.53 -34.47 -28.13
CA GLU A 643 -62.80 -35.66 -28.96
C GLU A 643 -63.84 -36.58 -28.28
N VAL A 644 -63.64 -36.90 -26.99
CA VAL A 644 -64.53 -37.77 -26.22
C VAL A 644 -65.91 -37.14 -26.01
N CYS A 645 -66.00 -35.83 -25.74
CA CYS A 645 -67.29 -35.12 -25.69
C CYS A 645 -68.03 -35.20 -27.04
N VAL A 646 -67.35 -34.92 -28.16
CA VAL A 646 -67.93 -35.03 -29.50
C VAL A 646 -68.37 -36.47 -29.81
N PHE A 647 -67.64 -37.49 -29.37
CA PHE A 647 -68.07 -38.89 -29.50
C PHE A 647 -69.31 -39.21 -28.65
N TYR A 648 -69.41 -38.73 -27.41
CA TYR A 648 -70.62 -38.91 -26.59
C TYR A 648 -71.84 -38.21 -27.20
N GLU A 649 -71.66 -36.99 -27.71
CA GLU A 649 -72.72 -36.21 -28.36
C GLU A 649 -73.19 -36.90 -29.65
N THR A 650 -72.24 -37.38 -30.47
CA THR A 650 -72.51 -38.18 -31.67
C THR A 650 -73.22 -39.50 -31.33
N LEU A 651 -72.82 -40.19 -30.27
CA LEU A 651 -73.43 -41.44 -29.82
C LEU A 651 -74.87 -41.21 -29.33
N ASN A 652 -75.12 -40.13 -28.59
CA ASN A 652 -76.47 -39.75 -28.13
C ASN A 652 -77.38 -39.36 -29.33
N ILE A 653 -76.84 -38.66 -30.33
CA ILE A 653 -77.53 -38.39 -31.60
C ILE A 653 -77.83 -39.68 -32.37
N GLN A 654 -76.90 -40.64 -32.40
CA GLN A 654 -77.13 -41.96 -33.00
C GLN A 654 -78.16 -42.78 -32.21
N GLU A 655 -78.13 -42.76 -30.88
CA GLU A 655 -79.09 -43.49 -30.04
C GLU A 655 -80.51 -42.91 -30.18
N THR A 656 -80.65 -41.59 -30.27
CA THR A 656 -81.96 -40.96 -30.55
C THR A 656 -82.44 -41.28 -31.98
N MET A 657 -81.56 -41.33 -32.99
CA MET A 657 -81.93 -41.84 -34.32
C MET A 657 -82.34 -43.32 -34.31
N ILE A 658 -81.65 -44.18 -33.56
CA ILE A 658 -82.02 -45.60 -33.41
C ILE A 658 -83.39 -45.73 -32.73
N ARG A 659 -83.62 -45.04 -31.61
CA ARG A 659 -84.92 -45.05 -30.91
C ARG A 659 -86.07 -44.55 -31.81
N ASN A 660 -85.84 -43.52 -32.62
CA ASN A 660 -86.82 -43.04 -33.59
C ASN A 660 -87.06 -44.07 -34.71
N GLY A 661 -85.99 -44.72 -35.20
CA GLY A 661 -86.07 -45.83 -36.15
C GLY A 661 -86.84 -47.03 -35.61
N ASP A 662 -86.64 -47.41 -34.35
CA ASP A 662 -87.38 -48.48 -33.67
C ASP A 662 -88.88 -48.15 -33.54
N VAL A 663 -89.24 -46.88 -33.36
CA VAL A 663 -90.64 -46.42 -33.28
C VAL A 663 -91.31 -46.49 -34.65
N GLU A 664 -90.68 -45.97 -35.71
CA GLU A 664 -91.19 -46.09 -37.08
C GLU A 664 -91.26 -47.57 -37.51
N LEU A 665 -90.25 -48.38 -37.20
CA LEU A 665 -90.23 -49.81 -37.53
C LEU A 665 -91.38 -50.56 -36.82
N LYS A 666 -91.67 -50.26 -35.56
CA LYS A 666 -92.85 -50.81 -34.85
C LYS A 666 -94.15 -50.37 -35.49
N ALA A 667 -94.28 -49.09 -35.89
CA ALA A 667 -95.45 -48.62 -36.62
C ALA A 667 -95.64 -49.37 -37.96
N ARG A 668 -94.55 -49.66 -38.69
CA ARG A 668 -94.59 -50.51 -39.90
C ARG A 668 -94.90 -51.97 -39.60
N GLU A 669 -94.43 -52.54 -38.49
CA GLU A 669 -94.84 -53.88 -38.08
C GLU A 669 -96.32 -53.96 -37.68
N GLU A 670 -96.91 -52.87 -37.19
CA GLU A 670 -98.33 -52.76 -36.86
C GLU A 670 -99.18 -52.55 -38.12
N GLU A 671 -98.74 -51.71 -39.05
CA GLU A 671 -99.31 -51.59 -40.41
C GLU A 671 -99.29 -52.95 -41.14
N ILE A 672 -98.17 -53.67 -41.12
CA ILE A 672 -98.05 -55.02 -41.68
C ILE A 672 -98.93 -56.03 -40.95
N ARG A 673 -99.11 -55.92 -39.62
CA ARG A 673 -100.04 -56.77 -38.86
C ARG A 673 -101.49 -56.49 -39.25
N PHE A 674 -101.88 -55.23 -39.39
CA PHE A 674 -103.21 -54.81 -39.84
C PHE A 674 -103.52 -55.32 -41.26
N LEU A 675 -102.62 -55.06 -42.22
CA LEU A 675 -102.75 -55.57 -43.60
C LEU A 675 -102.81 -57.11 -43.66
N LYS A 676 -102.10 -57.83 -42.78
CA LYS A 676 -102.22 -59.29 -42.65
C LYS A 676 -103.58 -59.72 -42.11
N MET A 677 -104.21 -58.95 -41.21
CA MET A 677 -105.57 -59.22 -40.73
C MET A 677 -106.61 -58.97 -41.83
N GLU A 678 -106.53 -57.86 -42.56
CA GLU A 678 -107.39 -57.58 -43.71
C GLU A 678 -107.27 -58.65 -44.80
N LEU A 679 -106.05 -59.04 -45.16
CA LEU A 679 -105.79 -60.08 -46.17
C LEU A 679 -106.36 -61.45 -45.72
N ASN A 680 -106.28 -61.77 -44.42
CA ASN A 680 -106.91 -62.96 -43.87
C ASN A 680 -108.44 -62.88 -43.84
N GLU A 681 -109.02 -61.70 -43.61
CA GLU A 681 -110.48 -61.49 -43.69
C GLU A 681 -110.99 -61.60 -45.13
N ILE A 682 -110.28 -61.02 -46.10
CA ILE A 682 -110.57 -61.18 -47.54
C ILE A 682 -110.47 -62.66 -47.94
N ARG A 683 -109.45 -63.39 -47.47
CA ARG A 683 -109.36 -64.86 -47.64
C ARG A 683 -110.52 -65.61 -46.99
N ARG A 684 -111.00 -65.17 -45.82
CA ARG A 684 -112.19 -65.73 -45.14
C ARG A 684 -113.43 -65.51 -46.00
N GLY A 685 -113.63 -64.30 -46.52
CA GLY A 685 -114.71 -63.96 -47.46
C GLY A 685 -114.69 -64.83 -48.73
N ILE A 686 -113.53 -64.93 -49.39
CA ILE A 686 -113.35 -65.82 -50.55
C ILE A 686 -113.65 -67.29 -50.19
N GLY A 687 -113.23 -67.75 -49.01
CA GLY A 687 -113.54 -69.08 -48.51
C GLY A 687 -115.04 -69.33 -48.29
N LEU A 688 -115.78 -68.34 -47.81
CA LEU A 688 -117.24 -68.40 -47.66
C LEU A 688 -117.95 -68.39 -49.02
N VAL A 689 -117.55 -67.52 -49.95
CA VAL A 689 -118.09 -67.48 -51.32
C VAL A 689 -117.86 -68.81 -52.05
N ASN A 690 -116.66 -69.39 -51.94
CA ASN A 690 -116.35 -70.71 -52.52
C ASN A 690 -117.18 -71.84 -51.89
N LYS A 691 -117.51 -71.77 -50.59
CA LYS A 691 -118.43 -72.73 -49.94
C LYS A 691 -119.89 -72.58 -50.39
N ASN A 692 -120.30 -71.39 -50.82
CA ASN A 692 -121.63 -71.13 -51.36
C ASN A 692 -121.75 -71.44 -52.87
N MET A 693 -120.64 -71.61 -53.57
CA MET A 693 -120.61 -71.88 -55.01
C MET A 693 -121.30 -73.21 -55.43
N PRO A 694 -121.25 -74.31 -54.64
CA PRO A 694 -122.07 -75.50 -54.87
C PRO A 694 -123.58 -75.22 -54.78
N ASN A 695 -124.03 -74.39 -53.83
CA ASN A 695 -125.45 -74.01 -53.73
C ASN A 695 -125.89 -73.21 -54.96
N LYS A 696 -125.01 -72.35 -55.51
CA LYS A 696 -125.29 -71.70 -56.80
C LYS A 696 -125.44 -72.74 -57.91
N ARG A 697 -124.56 -73.75 -58.02
CA ARG A 697 -124.68 -74.79 -59.05
C ARG A 697 -125.97 -75.59 -58.92
N ALA A 698 -126.34 -76.00 -57.70
CA ALA A 698 -127.60 -76.67 -57.44
C ALA A 698 -128.81 -75.79 -57.85
N LEU A 699 -128.76 -74.49 -57.57
CA LEU A 699 -129.77 -73.54 -58.02
C LEU A 699 -129.76 -73.34 -59.55
N ASP A 700 -128.60 -73.32 -60.21
CA ASP A 700 -128.49 -73.24 -61.68
C ASP A 700 -129.04 -74.53 -62.35
N ASP A 701 -128.81 -75.71 -61.76
CA ASP A 701 -129.36 -77.01 -62.18
C ASP A 701 -130.89 -77.09 -61.94
N GLU A 702 -131.37 -76.58 -60.79
CA GLU A 702 -132.80 -76.39 -60.53
C GLU A 702 -133.42 -75.41 -61.54
N LEU A 703 -132.73 -74.31 -61.88
CA LEU A 703 -133.17 -73.36 -62.90
C LEU A 703 -133.24 -74.02 -64.30
N ALA A 704 -132.30 -74.90 -64.63
CA ALA A 704 -132.33 -75.67 -65.87
C ALA A 704 -133.50 -76.67 -65.92
N THR A 705 -133.75 -77.41 -64.83
CA THR A 705 -134.93 -78.31 -64.76
C THR A 705 -136.25 -77.55 -64.75
N LEU A 706 -136.32 -76.38 -64.09
CA LEU A 706 -137.46 -75.47 -64.15
C LEU A 706 -137.63 -74.85 -65.55
N GLN A 707 -136.56 -74.59 -66.30
CA GLN A 707 -136.66 -74.16 -67.70
C GLN A 707 -137.22 -75.26 -68.61
N ILE A 708 -136.84 -76.53 -68.40
CA ILE A 708 -137.40 -77.68 -69.12
C ILE A 708 -138.89 -77.86 -68.75
N GLN A 709 -139.25 -77.77 -67.47
CA GLN A 709 -140.64 -77.79 -67.03
C GLN A 709 -141.44 -76.60 -67.58
N LEU A 710 -140.83 -75.41 -67.65
CA LEU A 710 -141.46 -74.20 -68.18
C LEU A 710 -141.59 -74.25 -69.71
N ALA A 711 -140.73 -74.97 -70.43
CA ALA A 711 -140.94 -75.29 -71.84
C ALA A 711 -142.14 -76.23 -72.02
N ALA A 712 -142.20 -77.35 -71.30
CA ALA A 712 -143.36 -78.27 -71.35
C ALA A 712 -144.67 -77.61 -70.87
N CYS A 713 -144.58 -76.67 -69.92
CA CYS A 713 -145.71 -75.83 -69.52
C CYS A 713 -146.04 -74.76 -70.56
N ARG A 714 -145.09 -74.26 -71.36
CA ARG A 714 -145.36 -73.37 -72.50
C ARG A 714 -146.02 -74.09 -73.66
N ASP A 715 -145.67 -75.33 -73.94
CA ASP A 715 -146.38 -76.15 -74.94
C ASP A 715 -147.85 -76.33 -74.52
N ARG A 716 -148.09 -76.67 -73.24
CA ARG A 716 -149.43 -76.64 -72.63
C ARG A 716 -150.08 -75.26 -72.62
N LEU A 717 -149.30 -74.18 -72.52
CA LEU A 717 -149.81 -72.82 -72.50
C LEU A 717 -150.20 -72.37 -73.91
N ILE A 718 -149.56 -72.89 -74.98
CA ILE A 718 -149.99 -72.70 -76.37
C ILE A 718 -151.27 -73.48 -76.68
N ASP A 719 -151.44 -74.66 -76.09
CA ASP A 719 -152.73 -75.38 -76.15
C ASP A 719 -153.82 -74.63 -75.37
N LEU A 720 -153.53 -74.13 -74.17
CA LEU A 720 -154.44 -73.30 -73.39
C LEU A 720 -154.63 -71.88 -73.98
N GLU A 721 -153.71 -71.35 -74.78
CA GLU A 721 -153.88 -70.06 -75.47
C GLU A 721 -154.96 -70.15 -76.55
N LYS A 722 -155.13 -71.32 -77.19
CA LYS A 722 -156.30 -71.58 -78.07
C LYS A 722 -157.61 -71.61 -77.28
N ASP A 723 -157.58 -72.04 -76.02
CA ASP A 723 -158.72 -71.94 -75.09
C ASP A 723 -158.86 -70.51 -74.50
N LEU A 724 -157.88 -69.62 -74.70
CA LEU A 724 -157.80 -68.25 -74.16
C LEU A 724 -158.07 -67.17 -75.24
N GLU A 725 -158.10 -67.55 -76.52
CA GLU A 725 -158.61 -66.73 -77.63
C GLU A 725 -160.16 -66.61 -77.63
N ASP A 726 -160.88 -67.24 -76.70
CA ASP A 726 -162.32 -67.00 -76.44
C ASP A 726 -162.53 -65.73 -75.57
N PRO A 727 -163.08 -64.63 -76.12
CA PRO A 727 -163.00 -63.31 -75.49
C PRO A 727 -164.20 -63.00 -74.58
N THR A 728 -164.55 -63.91 -73.66
CA THR A 728 -165.81 -63.86 -72.89
C THR A 728 -165.69 -63.78 -71.36
N ASN A 729 -164.50 -63.56 -70.79
CA ASN A 729 -164.29 -63.62 -69.33
C ASN A 729 -163.49 -62.43 -68.75
N GLU A 730 -164.17 -61.50 -68.06
CA GLU A 730 -163.61 -60.18 -67.67
C GLU A 730 -162.87 -60.13 -66.32
N GLU A 731 -162.88 -61.19 -65.50
CA GLU A 731 -162.45 -61.12 -64.08
C GLU A 731 -160.95 -60.85 -63.81
N ARG A 732 -160.09 -60.76 -64.84
CA ARG A 732 -158.68 -61.20 -64.74
C ARG A 732 -157.55 -60.18 -64.91
N VAL A 733 -157.77 -58.87 -64.69
CA VAL A 733 -156.67 -57.86 -64.75
C VAL A 733 -156.68 -56.88 -63.56
N ARG A 734 -155.58 -56.81 -62.79
CA ARG A 734 -155.23 -55.67 -61.90
C ARG A 734 -153.72 -55.62 -61.57
N LEU A 735 -153.18 -54.41 -61.38
CA LEU A 735 -151.79 -54.08 -61.02
C LEU A 735 -151.73 -53.04 -59.88
N LEU A 736 -150.66 -53.01 -59.06
CA LEU A 736 -150.39 -52.03 -57.98
C LEU A 736 -148.87 -51.85 -57.70
N GLY A 737 -148.46 -50.77 -56.97
CA GLY A 737 -147.06 -50.38 -56.66
C GLY A 737 -146.89 -49.62 -55.31
N GLY A 738 -145.82 -48.82 -55.12
CA GLY A 738 -145.47 -48.10 -53.86
C GLY A 738 -144.49 -46.90 -53.99
N ALA A 739 -144.18 -46.17 -52.88
CA ALA A 739 -143.45 -44.88 -52.86
C ALA A 739 -142.70 -44.55 -51.51
N ASP A 740 -142.00 -43.40 -51.42
CA ASP A 740 -140.97 -43.00 -50.40
C ASP A 740 -141.36 -41.83 -49.43
N PRO A 741 -140.59 -41.57 -48.33
CA PRO A 741 -140.95 -40.64 -47.21
C PRO A 741 -140.21 -39.27 -47.12
N GLU A 742 -140.52 -38.46 -46.08
CA GLU A 742 -140.36 -36.98 -46.01
C GLU A 742 -139.24 -36.37 -45.10
N PRO A 743 -138.93 -35.04 -45.24
CA PRO A 743 -137.71 -34.41 -44.70
C PRO A 743 -137.63 -34.07 -43.20
N GLU A 744 -138.74 -33.89 -42.46
CA GLU A 744 -138.67 -33.40 -41.05
C GLU A 744 -137.80 -34.27 -40.13
N VAL A 745 -137.70 -35.57 -40.44
CA VAL A 745 -136.94 -36.55 -39.66
C VAL A 745 -135.42 -36.28 -39.73
N LEU A 746 -134.94 -35.64 -40.81
CA LEU A 746 -133.54 -35.27 -40.97
C LEU A 746 -133.16 -34.03 -40.14
N ALA A 747 -134.02 -33.00 -40.11
CA ALA A 747 -133.73 -31.74 -39.41
C ALA A 747 -133.46 -31.95 -37.91
N LYS A 748 -134.32 -32.71 -37.24
CA LYS A 748 -134.21 -33.04 -35.80
C LYS A 748 -132.94 -33.83 -35.44
N LYS A 749 -132.21 -34.38 -36.44
CA LYS A 749 -130.95 -35.09 -36.23
C LYS A 749 -129.72 -34.19 -36.29
N ILE A 750 -129.87 -32.94 -36.72
CA ILE A 750 -128.77 -31.96 -36.83
C ILE A 750 -128.58 -31.22 -35.50
N GLU A 751 -129.65 -30.69 -34.89
CA GLU A 751 -129.60 -30.00 -33.59
C GLU A 751 -128.99 -30.87 -32.47
N GLU A 752 -129.27 -32.18 -32.47
CA GLU A 752 -128.73 -33.15 -31.51
C GLU A 752 -127.20 -33.34 -31.61
N LEU A 753 -126.59 -32.98 -32.74
CA LEU A 753 -125.15 -33.06 -32.97
C LEU A 753 -124.43 -31.76 -32.61
N GLU A 754 -125.04 -30.59 -32.89
CA GLU A 754 -124.46 -29.27 -32.59
C GLU A 754 -124.32 -29.05 -31.07
N LEU A 755 -125.34 -29.40 -30.30
CA LEU A 755 -125.33 -29.28 -28.83
C LEU A 755 -124.22 -30.14 -28.18
N ARG A 756 -123.87 -31.26 -28.83
CA ARG A 756 -122.78 -32.16 -28.43
C ARG A 756 -121.38 -31.64 -28.74
N LEU A 757 -121.25 -30.65 -29.61
CA LEU A 757 -119.97 -30.02 -29.97
C LEU A 757 -119.56 -29.02 -28.87
N ALA A 758 -120.47 -28.14 -28.46
CA ALA A 758 -120.22 -27.11 -27.44
C ALA A 758 -119.71 -27.70 -26.11
N GLU A 759 -120.33 -28.82 -25.66
CA GLU A 759 -119.89 -29.56 -24.47
C GLU A 759 -118.44 -30.07 -24.50
N LYS A 760 -117.81 -30.12 -25.69
CA LYS A 760 -116.43 -30.59 -25.87
C LYS A 760 -115.41 -29.46 -25.93
N GLU A 761 -115.82 -28.28 -26.38
CA GLU A 761 -114.95 -27.10 -26.47
C GLU A 761 -114.69 -26.49 -25.08
N GLU A 762 -115.72 -26.41 -24.23
CA GLU A 762 -115.61 -25.97 -22.84
C GLU A 762 -114.61 -26.83 -22.03
N LYS A 763 -114.69 -28.16 -22.18
CA LYS A 763 -113.81 -29.14 -21.52
C LYS A 763 -112.37 -29.16 -22.07
N LEU A 764 -112.09 -28.40 -23.13
CA LEU A 764 -110.77 -28.21 -23.71
C LEU A 764 -110.10 -26.97 -23.09
N LEU A 765 -110.84 -25.85 -23.02
CA LEU A 765 -110.44 -24.63 -22.33
C LEU A 765 -110.04 -24.85 -20.86
N GLU A 766 -110.78 -25.67 -20.11
CA GLU A 766 -110.41 -26.03 -18.72
C GLU A 766 -109.02 -26.67 -18.62
N LYS A 767 -108.61 -27.45 -19.63
CA LYS A 767 -107.33 -28.17 -19.61
C LYS A 767 -106.15 -27.30 -20.02
N ASP A 768 -106.35 -26.35 -20.93
CA ASP A 768 -105.29 -25.42 -21.33
C ASP A 768 -104.91 -24.47 -20.18
N LEU A 769 -105.89 -24.02 -19.39
CA LEU A 769 -105.65 -23.26 -18.14
C LEU A 769 -104.82 -24.06 -17.11
N ILE A 770 -105.11 -25.35 -16.93
CA ILE A 770 -104.33 -26.22 -16.04
C ILE A 770 -102.88 -26.38 -16.56
N ASN A 771 -102.71 -26.43 -17.90
CA ASN A 771 -101.41 -26.57 -18.53
C ASN A 771 -100.51 -25.33 -18.36
N GLU A 772 -101.07 -24.11 -18.43
CA GLU A 772 -100.33 -22.87 -18.12
C GLU A 772 -99.86 -22.83 -16.65
N GLU A 773 -100.73 -23.17 -15.70
CA GLU A 773 -100.43 -23.13 -14.27
C GLU A 773 -99.33 -24.15 -13.90
N VAL A 774 -99.41 -25.37 -14.46
CA VAL A 774 -98.37 -26.41 -14.31
C VAL A 774 -97.05 -25.99 -14.97
N SER A 775 -97.10 -25.37 -16.15
CA SER A 775 -95.90 -24.90 -16.86
C SER A 775 -95.17 -23.82 -16.06
N ARG A 776 -95.89 -22.84 -15.50
CA ARG A 776 -95.31 -21.83 -14.60
C ARG A 776 -94.66 -22.46 -13.36
N LEU A 777 -95.27 -23.48 -12.77
CA LEU A 777 -94.70 -24.19 -11.62
C LEU A 777 -93.43 -24.99 -11.99
N ALA A 778 -93.38 -25.59 -13.18
CA ALA A 778 -92.19 -26.26 -13.71
C ALA A 778 -91.04 -25.27 -13.97
N GLU A 779 -91.30 -24.11 -14.58
CA GLU A 779 -90.29 -23.07 -14.78
C GLU A 779 -89.75 -22.52 -13.45
N ARG A 780 -90.64 -22.28 -12.48
CA ARG A 780 -90.26 -21.74 -11.16
C ARG A 780 -89.45 -22.71 -10.31
N THR A 781 -89.65 -24.02 -10.51
CA THR A 781 -88.82 -25.06 -9.86
C THR A 781 -87.51 -25.28 -10.61
N LYS A 782 -87.51 -25.25 -11.95
CA LYS A 782 -86.29 -25.27 -12.77
C LYS A 782 -85.36 -24.09 -12.44
N ALA A 783 -85.86 -22.86 -12.38
CA ALA A 783 -85.06 -21.68 -12.05
C ALA A 783 -84.40 -21.78 -10.66
N LYS A 784 -85.11 -22.33 -9.66
CA LYS A 784 -84.53 -22.61 -8.33
C LYS A 784 -83.48 -23.73 -8.35
N ALA A 785 -83.68 -24.75 -9.18
CA ALA A 785 -82.70 -25.82 -9.37
C ALA A 785 -81.46 -25.36 -10.14
N GLU A 786 -81.58 -24.32 -10.98
CA GLU A 786 -80.47 -23.70 -11.69
C GLU A 786 -79.69 -22.76 -10.79
N SER A 787 -80.33 -21.90 -9.99
CA SER A 787 -79.61 -21.05 -9.01
C SER A 787 -78.82 -21.86 -7.98
N GLY A 788 -79.31 -23.05 -7.59
CA GLY A 788 -78.59 -23.94 -6.66
C GLY A 788 -77.35 -24.63 -7.27
N LYS A 789 -77.16 -24.61 -8.60
CA LYS A 789 -75.96 -25.17 -9.25
C LYS A 789 -74.73 -24.29 -9.05
N ASP A 790 -74.90 -22.97 -9.06
CA ASP A 790 -73.76 -22.05 -8.90
C ASP A 790 -73.21 -22.10 -7.47
N ASP A 791 -74.07 -22.09 -6.45
CA ASP A 791 -73.68 -22.28 -5.03
C ASP A 791 -72.94 -23.60 -4.80
N THR A 792 -73.44 -24.71 -5.37
CA THR A 792 -72.82 -26.03 -5.23
C THR A 792 -71.53 -26.17 -6.04
N LEU A 793 -71.42 -25.51 -7.20
CA LEU A 793 -70.18 -25.41 -7.97
C LEU A 793 -69.12 -24.58 -7.23
N GLU A 794 -69.50 -23.46 -6.60
CA GLU A 794 -68.58 -22.64 -5.82
C GLU A 794 -68.10 -23.37 -4.56
N LEU A 795 -68.99 -24.10 -3.89
CA LEU A 795 -68.63 -24.98 -2.78
C LEU A 795 -67.66 -26.08 -3.22
N ALA A 796 -67.89 -26.72 -4.37
CA ALA A 796 -66.98 -27.73 -4.92
C ALA A 796 -65.60 -27.16 -5.26
N LYS A 797 -65.53 -25.94 -5.82
CA LYS A 797 -64.26 -25.21 -6.05
C LYS A 797 -63.52 -24.95 -4.73
N LYS A 798 -64.21 -24.45 -3.70
CA LYS A 798 -63.65 -24.20 -2.36
C LYS A 798 -63.13 -25.48 -1.71
N VAL A 799 -63.86 -26.59 -1.79
CA VAL A 799 -63.42 -27.91 -1.30
C VAL A 799 -62.17 -28.40 -2.03
N ASN A 800 -62.10 -28.26 -3.36
CA ASN A 800 -60.91 -28.63 -4.13
C ASN A 800 -59.70 -27.75 -3.79
N GLU A 801 -59.87 -26.44 -3.58
CA GLU A 801 -58.82 -25.57 -3.06
C GLU A 801 -58.30 -26.02 -1.69
N TYR A 802 -59.19 -26.36 -0.75
CA TYR A 802 -58.77 -26.87 0.55
C TYR A 802 -58.04 -28.21 0.43
N GLN A 803 -58.49 -29.13 -0.43
CA GLN A 803 -57.74 -30.37 -0.70
C GLN A 803 -56.36 -30.12 -1.32
N ALA A 804 -56.21 -29.13 -2.21
CA ALA A 804 -54.91 -28.74 -2.77
C ALA A 804 -53.99 -28.17 -1.68
N LYS A 805 -54.50 -27.22 -0.87
CA LYS A 805 -53.77 -26.62 0.26
C LYS A 805 -53.33 -27.69 1.28
N ILE A 806 -54.17 -28.69 1.57
CA ILE A 806 -53.84 -29.84 2.44
C ILE A 806 -52.77 -30.75 1.83
N LYS A 807 -52.84 -31.05 0.53
CA LYS A 807 -51.80 -31.83 -0.18
C LYS A 807 -50.46 -31.09 -0.19
N ASP A 808 -50.46 -29.77 -0.27
CA ASP A 808 -49.25 -28.96 -0.26
C ASP A 808 -48.64 -28.78 1.13
N THR A 809 -49.45 -28.62 2.18
CA THR A 809 -48.94 -28.65 3.56
C THR A 809 -48.42 -30.04 3.93
N THR A 810 -49.07 -31.11 3.45
CA THR A 810 -48.60 -32.49 3.65
C THR A 810 -47.28 -32.74 2.91
N ARG A 811 -47.11 -32.24 1.68
CA ARG A 811 -45.82 -32.30 0.96
C ARG A 811 -44.72 -31.52 1.66
N LYS A 812 -45.00 -30.31 2.16
CA LYS A 812 -44.04 -29.51 2.95
C LYS A 812 -43.67 -30.21 4.26
N MET A 813 -44.63 -30.83 4.93
CA MET A 813 -44.40 -31.63 6.14
C MET A 813 -43.55 -32.88 5.84
N MET A 814 -43.81 -33.59 4.74
CA MET A 814 -42.98 -34.74 4.33
C MET A 814 -41.55 -34.33 3.95
N ALA A 815 -41.36 -33.20 3.27
CA ALA A 815 -40.03 -32.64 3.01
C ALA A 815 -39.30 -32.30 4.32
N MET A 816 -39.94 -31.57 5.23
CA MET A 816 -39.37 -31.21 6.54
C MET A 816 -39.05 -32.45 7.41
N VAL A 817 -39.88 -33.50 7.36
CA VAL A 817 -39.60 -34.79 8.03
C VAL A 817 -38.41 -35.51 7.38
N SER A 818 -38.25 -35.40 6.06
CA SER A 818 -37.11 -35.97 5.33
C SER A 818 -35.80 -35.24 5.65
N GLU A 819 -35.83 -33.91 5.71
CA GLU A 819 -34.72 -33.05 6.16
C GLU A 819 -34.36 -33.33 7.63
N LEU A 820 -35.36 -33.46 8.52
CA LEU A 820 -35.14 -33.82 9.92
C LEU A 820 -34.49 -35.20 10.04
N SER A 821 -34.93 -36.18 9.24
CA SER A 821 -34.35 -37.54 9.21
C SER A 821 -32.91 -37.54 8.69
N MET A 822 -32.61 -36.79 7.63
CA MET A 822 -31.25 -36.59 7.11
C MET A 822 -30.35 -35.90 8.15
N ASN A 823 -30.86 -34.89 8.84
CA ASN A 823 -30.12 -34.18 9.88
C ASN A 823 -29.90 -35.06 11.14
N GLN A 824 -30.85 -35.92 11.51
CA GLN A 824 -30.66 -36.93 12.55
C GLN A 824 -29.59 -37.96 12.15
N ALA A 825 -29.59 -38.45 10.90
CA ALA A 825 -28.57 -39.36 10.40
C ALA A 825 -27.18 -38.70 10.37
N ASN A 826 -27.08 -37.43 9.97
CA ASN A 826 -25.85 -36.65 10.02
C ASN A 826 -25.36 -36.44 11.46
N ALA A 827 -26.25 -36.11 12.40
CA ALA A 827 -25.93 -35.97 13.81
C ALA A 827 -25.43 -37.29 14.44
N MET A 828 -26.07 -38.42 14.13
CA MET A 828 -25.60 -39.75 14.55
C MET A 828 -24.21 -40.07 13.98
N LYS A 829 -23.97 -39.77 12.69
CA LYS A 829 -22.65 -39.96 12.06
C LYS A 829 -21.57 -39.09 12.70
N LEU A 830 -21.88 -37.82 13.00
CA LEU A 830 -20.98 -36.92 13.71
C LEU A 830 -20.69 -37.42 15.13
N GLN A 831 -21.70 -37.88 15.86
CA GLN A 831 -21.53 -38.46 17.20
C GLN A 831 -20.68 -39.75 17.17
N GLN A 832 -20.77 -40.56 16.11
CA GLN A 832 -19.87 -41.70 15.89
C GLN A 832 -18.42 -41.25 15.63
N THR A 833 -18.20 -40.20 14.82
CA THR A 833 -16.84 -39.68 14.59
C THR A 833 -16.24 -39.04 15.84
N VAL A 834 -17.04 -38.35 16.66
CA VAL A 834 -16.59 -37.83 17.97
C VAL A 834 -16.16 -38.99 18.88
N LYS A 835 -17.00 -40.01 19.06
CA LYS A 835 -16.65 -41.19 19.86
C LYS A 835 -15.40 -41.93 19.36
N HIS A 836 -15.19 -41.97 18.05
CA HIS A 836 -13.98 -42.57 17.49
C HIS A 836 -12.73 -41.71 17.78
N GLN A 837 -12.84 -40.38 17.71
CA GLN A 837 -11.76 -39.47 18.09
C GLN A 837 -11.48 -39.47 19.59
N GLU A 838 -12.51 -39.55 20.44
CA GLU A 838 -12.38 -39.74 21.89
C GLU A 838 -11.61 -41.03 22.22
N GLN A 839 -11.93 -42.14 21.55
CA GLN A 839 -11.22 -43.42 21.71
C GLN A 839 -9.76 -43.37 21.21
N LEU A 840 -9.49 -42.66 20.11
CA LEU A 840 -8.12 -42.45 19.63
C LEU A 840 -7.32 -41.56 20.60
N LEU A 841 -7.95 -40.54 21.18
CA LEU A 841 -7.35 -39.66 22.18
C LEU A 841 -7.04 -40.41 23.48
N GLU A 842 -7.97 -41.24 23.96
CA GLU A 842 -7.79 -42.12 25.13
C GLU A 842 -6.64 -43.11 24.91
N GLN A 843 -6.57 -43.74 23.72
CA GLN A 843 -5.44 -44.60 23.34
C GLN A 843 -4.11 -43.84 23.27
N ALA A 844 -4.11 -42.60 22.78
CA ALA A 844 -2.93 -41.75 22.73
C ALA A 844 -2.43 -41.35 24.13
N TYR A 845 -3.35 -41.05 25.06
CA TYR A 845 -3.01 -40.84 26.47
C TYR A 845 -2.43 -42.11 27.12
N ILE A 846 -3.06 -43.27 26.91
CA ILE A 846 -2.58 -44.57 27.47
C ILE A 846 -1.18 -44.93 26.93
N ARG A 847 -0.88 -44.62 25.67
CA ARG A 847 0.48 -44.77 25.09
C ARG A 847 1.47 -43.79 25.73
N MET A 848 1.09 -42.52 25.87
CA MET A 848 1.92 -41.48 26.48
C MET A 848 2.24 -41.78 27.94
N GLU A 849 1.30 -42.32 28.72
CA GLU A 849 1.51 -42.78 30.11
C GLU A 849 2.49 -43.96 30.20
N ARG A 850 2.64 -44.76 29.14
CA ARG A 850 3.63 -45.83 29.02
C ARG A 850 5.00 -45.36 28.52
N GLY A 851 5.13 -44.08 28.17
CA GLY A 851 6.34 -43.54 27.52
C GLY A 851 6.45 -43.87 26.03
N GLU A 852 5.38 -44.38 25.42
CA GLU A 852 5.30 -44.65 23.98
C GLU A 852 4.85 -43.40 23.21
N ALA A 853 5.07 -43.37 21.89
CA ALA A 853 4.60 -42.27 21.05
C ALA A 853 3.05 -42.21 21.04
N PRO A 854 2.43 -41.03 21.23
CA PRO A 854 0.97 -40.91 21.30
C PRO A 854 0.23 -41.45 20.06
N THR A 855 0.84 -41.34 18.88
CA THR A 855 0.34 -41.92 17.62
C THR A 855 1.49 -42.50 16.79
N ASP A 856 1.19 -43.48 15.95
CA ASP A 856 2.15 -44.11 15.04
C ASP A 856 2.81 -43.10 14.09
N ASP A 857 2.11 -42.00 13.75
CA ASP A 857 2.67 -40.94 12.90
C ASP A 857 3.60 -40.00 13.67
N ALA A 858 3.30 -39.67 14.93
CA ALA A 858 4.23 -38.96 15.80
C ALA A 858 5.52 -39.77 16.04
N GLU A 859 5.43 -41.11 16.07
CA GLU A 859 6.61 -41.98 16.11
C GLU A 859 7.45 -41.85 14.83
N LYS A 860 6.82 -41.88 13.64
CA LYS A 860 7.52 -41.73 12.34
C LYS A 860 8.19 -40.35 12.23
N GLU A 861 7.57 -39.29 12.75
CA GLU A 861 8.16 -37.95 12.80
C GLU A 861 9.33 -37.86 13.78
N TRP A 862 9.21 -38.44 14.99
CA TRP A 862 10.33 -38.53 15.93
C TRP A 862 11.51 -39.33 15.35
N GLN A 863 11.23 -40.50 14.75
CA GLN A 863 12.24 -41.30 14.05
C GLN A 863 12.85 -40.54 12.86
N ARG A 864 12.13 -39.60 12.23
CA ARG A 864 12.67 -38.73 11.17
C ARG A 864 13.59 -37.66 11.74
N MET A 865 13.16 -36.95 12.80
CA MET A 865 13.98 -35.95 13.48
C MET A 865 15.30 -36.54 13.99
N MET A 866 15.27 -37.71 14.63
CA MET A 866 16.49 -38.40 15.10
C MET A 866 17.44 -38.77 13.94
N ARG A 867 16.92 -39.10 12.75
CA ARG A 867 17.72 -39.34 11.53
C ARG A 867 18.22 -38.07 10.85
N GLU A 868 17.69 -36.89 11.18
CA GLU A 868 18.18 -35.60 10.70
C GLU A 868 19.21 -35.04 11.68
N GLU A 869 19.00 -35.21 12.99
CA GLU A 869 19.95 -34.82 14.03
C GLU A 869 21.23 -35.68 14.01
N LEU A 870 21.11 -37.00 13.82
CA LEU A 870 22.29 -37.87 13.64
C LEU A 870 23.08 -37.51 12.38
N ARG A 871 22.42 -37.06 11.29
CA ARG A 871 23.12 -36.57 10.09
C ARG A 871 23.89 -35.28 10.39
N ARG A 872 23.27 -34.29 11.04
CA ARG A 872 23.97 -33.07 11.48
C ARG A 872 25.19 -33.38 12.34
N GLN A 873 25.13 -34.38 13.22
CA GLN A 873 26.26 -34.78 14.05
C GLN A 873 27.40 -35.42 13.25
N MET A 874 27.09 -36.21 12.21
CA MET A 874 28.09 -36.72 11.27
C MET A 874 28.66 -35.59 10.40
N ASP A 875 27.82 -34.73 9.83
CA ASP A 875 28.23 -33.58 9.01
C ASP A 875 29.18 -32.64 9.79
N MET A 876 28.89 -32.40 11.07
CA MET A 876 29.72 -31.60 12.00
C MET A 876 31.03 -32.29 12.43
N GLN A 877 31.14 -33.62 12.29
CA GLN A 877 32.39 -34.35 12.47
C GLN A 877 33.22 -34.31 11.18
N ASP A 878 32.59 -34.54 10.03
CA ASP A 878 33.22 -34.42 8.70
C ASP A 878 33.78 -33.00 8.43
N THR A 879 33.11 -31.93 8.89
CA THR A 879 33.69 -30.57 8.79
C THR A 879 34.91 -30.38 9.66
N LYS A 880 34.92 -30.92 10.89
CA LYS A 880 36.10 -30.83 11.77
C LYS A 880 37.29 -31.62 11.25
N MET A 881 37.05 -32.83 10.74
CA MET A 881 38.09 -33.62 10.09
C MET A 881 38.71 -32.87 8.91
N ARG A 882 37.92 -32.11 8.14
CA ARG A 882 38.44 -31.24 7.07
C ARG A 882 39.22 -30.03 7.59
N GLU A 883 38.76 -29.38 8.66
CA GLU A 883 39.49 -28.28 9.30
C GLU A 883 40.86 -28.76 9.83
N GLU A 884 40.91 -29.93 10.47
CA GLU A 884 42.13 -30.59 10.94
C GLU A 884 43.04 -31.06 9.77
N GLU A 885 42.47 -31.53 8.66
CA GLU A 885 43.23 -31.82 7.43
C GLU A 885 43.79 -30.55 6.77
N GLU A 886 43.05 -29.43 6.74
CA GLU A 886 43.51 -28.17 6.14
C GLU A 886 44.69 -27.54 6.90
N GLU A 887 44.75 -27.64 8.24
CA GLU A 887 45.93 -27.22 9.01
C GLU A 887 47.18 -28.03 8.63
N HIS A 888 47.04 -29.33 8.33
CA HIS A 888 48.15 -30.20 7.94
C HIS A 888 48.81 -29.85 6.58
N TYR A 889 48.14 -29.08 5.71
CA TYR A 889 48.70 -28.63 4.43
C TYR A 889 49.36 -27.23 4.48
N GLN A 890 49.39 -26.59 5.66
CA GLN A 890 49.91 -25.24 5.85
C GLN A 890 51.40 -25.23 6.23
N LEU A 891 52.28 -24.83 5.32
CA LEU A 891 53.73 -24.77 5.61
C LEU A 891 54.12 -23.56 6.50
N PRO A 892 55.19 -23.66 7.32
CA PRO A 892 55.77 -22.54 8.07
C PRO A 892 56.18 -21.39 7.14
N GLY A 893 55.30 -20.38 7.04
CA GLY A 893 55.37 -19.33 6.02
C GLY A 893 54.01 -18.92 5.46
N GLY A 894 52.93 -19.68 5.73
CA GLY A 894 51.56 -19.30 5.38
C GLY A 894 51.17 -19.56 3.93
N VAL A 895 51.86 -20.48 3.26
CA VAL A 895 51.53 -20.92 1.89
C VAL A 895 51.03 -22.36 1.96
N TYR A 896 49.77 -22.57 1.58
CA TYR A 896 49.16 -23.89 1.44
C TYR A 896 49.73 -24.63 0.22
N THR A 897 49.90 -25.95 0.34
CA THR A 897 50.36 -26.78 -0.79
C THR A 897 49.34 -27.84 -1.17
N THR A 898 49.10 -28.01 -2.48
CA THR A 898 48.15 -29.00 -3.03
C THR A 898 48.87 -30.31 -3.43
N ALA A 899 49.89 -30.71 -2.67
CA ALA A 899 50.71 -31.88 -2.97
C ALA A 899 50.53 -32.94 -1.88
N GLU A 900 50.05 -34.14 -2.25
CA GLU A 900 49.99 -35.27 -1.31
C GLU A 900 51.39 -35.53 -0.69
N PRO A 901 51.55 -35.48 0.64
CA PRO A 901 52.80 -35.87 1.28
C PRO A 901 53.06 -37.36 1.04
N ARG A 902 54.21 -37.68 0.44
CA ARG A 902 54.55 -39.07 0.09
C ARG A 902 54.81 -39.89 1.36
N PRO A 903 54.09 -41.01 1.63
CA PRO A 903 54.22 -41.79 2.87
C PRO A 903 55.58 -42.48 3.15
N ASN A 904 56.62 -42.22 2.35
CA ASN A 904 57.86 -43.02 2.33
C ASN A 904 59.06 -42.27 2.95
N ALA A 905 58.82 -41.50 4.01
CA ALA A 905 59.85 -40.84 4.81
C ALA A 905 59.52 -40.94 6.31
N TYR A 906 59.78 -42.11 6.90
CA TYR A 906 59.63 -42.33 8.35
C TYR A 906 60.75 -41.60 9.09
N ILE A 907 60.47 -40.38 9.55
CA ILE A 907 61.31 -39.61 10.48
C ILE A 907 60.63 -39.72 11.85
N PRO A 908 61.28 -40.31 12.87
CA PRO A 908 60.72 -40.36 14.23
C PRO A 908 60.87 -39.02 14.94
N ASP A 909 59.83 -38.56 15.62
CA ASP A 909 59.80 -37.31 16.41
C ASP A 909 60.45 -37.47 17.81
N ASP A 910 61.64 -38.08 17.87
CA ASP A 910 62.48 -38.13 19.08
C ASP A 910 63.60 -37.09 18.97
N ASP A 911 63.52 -36.02 19.78
CA ASP A 911 64.26 -34.77 19.62
C ASP A 911 65.73 -34.85 20.13
N SER A 912 66.48 -35.91 19.74
CA SER A 912 67.83 -36.22 20.25
C SER A 912 68.72 -37.12 19.36
N ASP A 913 68.70 -36.95 18.02
CA ASP A 913 69.89 -37.04 17.14
C ASP A 913 69.55 -36.83 15.65
N LEU A 914 70.55 -36.56 14.78
CA LEU A 914 70.31 -36.25 13.36
C LEU A 914 69.77 -37.45 12.54
N PRO A 915 68.74 -37.25 11.68
CA PRO A 915 68.12 -38.34 10.93
C PRO A 915 68.94 -38.79 9.70
N ILE A 916 69.20 -40.10 9.59
CA ILE A 916 69.70 -40.76 8.38
C ILE A 916 68.71 -41.88 7.99
N PRO A 917 68.14 -41.88 6.76
CA PRO A 917 67.14 -42.88 6.37
C PRO A 917 67.69 -44.32 6.34
N ARG A 918 66.86 -45.28 6.78
CA ARG A 918 67.09 -46.73 6.57
C ARG A 918 66.16 -47.26 5.47
N PRO A 919 66.61 -48.19 4.60
CA PRO A 919 65.76 -48.80 3.59
C PRO A 919 64.76 -49.78 4.22
N TYR A 920 63.55 -49.86 3.65
CA TYR A 920 62.52 -50.82 4.06
C TYR A 920 62.91 -52.27 3.73
N GLY A 921 62.44 -53.21 4.55
CA GLY A 921 62.53 -54.65 4.27
C GLY A 921 61.57 -55.12 3.18
N SER A 922 61.50 -56.43 2.96
CA SER A 922 60.80 -57.10 1.84
C SER A 922 59.26 -57.03 1.85
N LEU A 923 58.66 -56.15 2.65
CA LEU A 923 57.22 -55.91 2.75
C LEU A 923 56.96 -54.39 2.72
N ALA A 924 57.11 -53.78 1.55
CA ALA A 924 56.74 -52.39 1.32
C ALA A 924 55.21 -52.25 1.19
N PRO A 925 54.55 -51.30 1.88
CA PRO A 925 53.11 -51.10 1.78
C PRO A 925 52.73 -50.51 0.41
N PHE A 926 51.74 -51.12 -0.23
CA PHE A 926 51.22 -50.73 -1.55
C PHE A 926 49.89 -49.96 -1.38
N LYS A 927 49.82 -48.70 -1.83
CA LYS A 927 48.57 -47.89 -1.86
C LYS A 927 47.66 -48.47 -2.95
N PRO A 928 46.49 -49.07 -2.62
CA PRO A 928 45.60 -49.65 -3.64
C PRO A 928 44.98 -48.55 -4.52
N SER A 929 44.76 -48.86 -5.80
CA SER A 929 44.04 -47.98 -6.72
C SER A 929 42.56 -47.89 -6.35
N GLU A 930 41.98 -46.69 -6.37
CA GLU A 930 40.54 -46.51 -6.14
C GLU A 930 39.69 -47.13 -7.26
N PRO A 931 38.55 -47.77 -6.93
CA PRO A 931 37.65 -48.33 -7.92
C PRO A 931 36.85 -47.23 -8.65
N GLY A 932 36.97 -47.18 -9.98
CA GLY A 932 36.28 -46.21 -10.81
C GLY A 932 34.74 -46.22 -10.68
N SER A 933 34.12 -45.07 -10.97
CA SER A 933 32.70 -44.77 -10.68
C SER A 933 31.64 -45.64 -11.39
N THR A 934 32.05 -46.59 -12.22
CA THR A 934 31.19 -47.52 -12.96
C THR A 934 30.69 -48.72 -12.13
N MET A 935 31.26 -49.00 -10.95
CA MET A 935 30.86 -50.13 -10.10
C MET A 935 29.54 -49.95 -9.30
N ARG A 936 28.53 -49.28 -9.86
CA ARG A 936 27.23 -49.04 -9.21
C ARG A 936 26.24 -50.24 -9.25
N HIS A 937 26.64 -51.39 -9.80
CA HIS A 937 25.74 -52.53 -10.03
C HIS A 937 26.24 -53.87 -9.47
N ILE A 938 26.25 -54.00 -8.13
CA ILE A 938 26.27 -55.31 -7.45
C ILE A 938 25.06 -55.39 -6.51
N ARG A 939 24.02 -56.15 -6.90
CA ARG A 939 22.93 -56.51 -5.99
C ARG A 939 23.45 -57.58 -5.02
N LYS A 940 23.34 -57.34 -3.71
CA LYS A 940 23.58 -58.39 -2.70
C LYS A 940 22.52 -59.50 -2.86
N PRO A 941 22.87 -60.80 -2.75
CA PRO A 941 21.92 -61.89 -2.87
C PRO A 941 20.93 -61.88 -1.69
N VAL A 942 19.65 -62.04 -1.99
CA VAL A 942 18.60 -62.17 -0.96
C VAL A 942 18.61 -63.61 -0.46
N ILE A 943 18.92 -63.79 0.83
CA ILE A 943 18.81 -65.07 1.51
C ILE A 943 17.32 -65.38 1.67
N LYS A 944 16.86 -66.52 1.16
CA LYS A 944 15.49 -67.00 1.41
C LYS A 944 15.36 -67.44 2.87
N PRO A 945 14.27 -67.09 3.58
CA PRO A 945 13.99 -67.66 4.89
C PRO A 945 13.81 -69.19 4.77
N ILE A 946 14.23 -69.91 5.81
CA ILE A 946 14.01 -71.35 5.95
C ILE A 946 12.68 -71.53 6.69
N GLU A 947 11.81 -72.40 6.19
CA GLU A 947 10.55 -72.77 6.85
C GLU A 947 10.85 -73.74 8.01
N ILE A 948 10.35 -73.40 9.21
CA ILE A 948 10.23 -74.25 10.41
C ILE A 948 8.90 -73.87 11.07
#